data_AF-A0A6N8JG40-F1
#
_entry.id   AF-A0A6N8JG40-F1
#
_cell.length_a   1.000
_cell.length_b   1.000
_cell.length_c   1.000
_cell.angle_alpha   90.00
_cell.angle_beta   90.00
_cell.angle_gamma   90.00
#
_symmetry.space_group_name_H-M   'P 1'
#
loop_
_entity.id
_entity.type
_entity.pdbx_description
1 polymer ?
#
loop_
_entity_poly.entity_id
_entity_poly.type
_entity_poly.pdbx_seq_one_letter_code
_entity_poly.pdbx_strand_id
1 'polypeptide(L)'
;MGILLCMICRPLAAQQYPVKVQVQTLQPVSAQLSNLYNGSQARMIVTLLNTDLQKPTLNVRLRLNIKGTTVSLRNRDYGSYPLVQLDAGLPVQLSLNDLAPYFNPDNLEISGIPRSQLLQTGKLPDGFYTFCVDVVEANSGQLISNDKLSCAPPVWISTSEPPLLNLPRKGEAVAFREPLNIVFNWTPRHMGSPNAAFQTEYEFTLVELWDTAILPEAAFGTMPPLYQTNTNATTLLYGPAEPPLLPGKRYGWRIRAIAKQGVDEFAVFTNNGYSEIFYFTLQEDCQPPQQVTATVANGEATITWAPQPKMFEYLVEYREQDNDKAEWFNVKSNDPQAVIRDAIPGHKYEYRVGGSCSLGSKTLGELHAFEMPAKNAVDSGSCGLLSDIKLANDTVLKTLQPDDQIMAGDFPVRFTTLKNSGNSYSGTGYITIPFLGYNRVKVKFDNIQVNTDRQLMKGILMTTFDSTKLQGTNVDSVVQAISNLASVINDLIHLTIDADYVKVKEMAEQIKKLAEEELPEDLKTRMNQAADNLVNAKEEYDAAKKELAAAKTPEEKAAAEQKVKDAEKKFEDAKKEVEVVNKEKEKLVTAVANVIVTAIKELKTESASWEQTGKLEEKMAALKQEVFDKQGLSETQETDDSLVVNVVGVFQITEDEMTDEMKQFKAAAEEYTIASATVKASRIVKAIQQFYNEPTSISQLFTTDKALKGSSILKVIMESKQQGKTDKELIAIAKESILKQIIVIINAE
;
A
#
# COMPACT_ATOMS: atom_id res chain seq x y z
N MET A 1 -91.79 28.48 -50.62
CA MET A 1 -90.37 28.20 -50.86
C MET A 1 -89.92 27.22 -49.77
N GLY A 2 -90.14 25.92 -49.98
CA GLY A 2 -89.77 24.87 -49.02
C GLY A 2 -88.73 23.97 -49.68
N ILE A 3 -87.49 24.07 -49.22
CA ILE A 3 -86.34 23.39 -49.82
C ILE A 3 -86.30 21.94 -49.32
N LEU A 4 -86.36 21.03 -50.30
CA LEU A 4 -86.17 19.59 -50.18
C LEU A 4 -84.67 19.30 -49.99
N LEU A 5 -84.27 18.63 -48.91
CA LEU A 5 -82.89 18.21 -48.68
C LEU A 5 -82.77 16.69 -48.93
N CYS A 6 -82.31 16.31 -50.13
CA CYS A 6 -81.97 14.94 -50.48
C CYS A 6 -80.64 14.52 -49.82
N MET A 7 -80.72 13.60 -48.86
CA MET A 7 -79.55 12.98 -48.23
C MET A 7 -79.09 11.79 -49.08
N ILE A 8 -77.94 11.93 -49.76
CA ILE A 8 -77.31 10.86 -50.52
C ILE A 8 -76.53 9.96 -49.55
N CYS A 9 -77.04 8.77 -49.27
CA CYS A 9 -76.32 7.73 -48.53
C CYS A 9 -75.47 6.93 -49.53
N ARG A 10 -74.14 7.10 -49.51
CA ARG A 10 -73.22 6.20 -50.23
C ARG A 10 -72.94 4.98 -49.36
N PRO A 11 -73.11 3.74 -49.86
CA PRO A 11 -72.67 2.55 -49.13
C PRO A 11 -71.14 2.57 -49.03
N LEU A 12 -70.61 2.56 -47.79
CA LEU A 12 -69.22 2.17 -47.57
C LEU A 12 -69.07 0.71 -47.98
N ALA A 13 -68.34 0.45 -49.06
CA ALA A 13 -67.83 -0.88 -49.33
C ALA A 13 -66.78 -1.20 -48.26
N ALA A 14 -67.09 -2.10 -47.32
CA ALA A 14 -66.08 -2.67 -46.45
C ALA A 14 -65.11 -3.46 -47.32
N GLN A 15 -63.83 -3.07 -47.33
CA GLN A 15 -62.79 -3.75 -48.09
C GLN A 15 -62.60 -5.16 -47.48
N GLN A 16 -63.12 -6.18 -48.15
CA GLN A 16 -63.03 -7.56 -47.70
C GLN A 16 -61.71 -8.16 -48.18
N TYR A 17 -60.86 -8.55 -47.23
CA TYR A 17 -59.59 -9.20 -47.51
C TYR A 17 -59.80 -10.72 -47.60
N PRO A 18 -59.53 -11.36 -48.76
CA PRO A 18 -59.85 -12.76 -48.97
C PRO A 18 -58.95 -13.73 -48.18
N VAL A 19 -57.78 -13.27 -47.70
CA VAL A 19 -56.86 -14.10 -46.91
C VAL A 19 -56.80 -13.64 -45.46
N LYS A 20 -57.03 -14.58 -44.52
CA LYS A 20 -56.79 -14.39 -43.09
C LYS A 20 -55.39 -14.87 -42.73
N VAL A 21 -54.69 -14.09 -41.93
CA VAL A 21 -53.35 -14.40 -41.42
C VAL A 21 -53.40 -14.46 -39.90
N GLN A 22 -52.82 -15.49 -39.32
CA GLN A 22 -52.61 -15.60 -37.89
C GLN A 22 -51.12 -15.75 -37.61
N VAL A 23 -50.57 -14.83 -36.83
CA VAL A 23 -49.16 -14.85 -36.41
C VAL A 23 -49.11 -15.01 -34.90
N GLN A 24 -48.31 -15.97 -34.42
CA GLN A 24 -48.08 -16.20 -32.99
C GLN A 24 -46.59 -16.32 -32.72
N THR A 25 -46.13 -15.76 -31.60
CA THR A 25 -44.76 -15.87 -31.11
C THR A 25 -44.75 -16.57 -29.75
N LEU A 26 -43.85 -17.54 -29.57
CA LEU A 26 -43.71 -18.28 -28.31
C LEU A 26 -42.60 -17.68 -27.45
N GLN A 27 -42.88 -17.49 -26.16
CA GLN A 27 -41.87 -17.07 -25.17
C GLN A 27 -40.99 -18.27 -24.78
N PRO A 28 -39.68 -18.08 -24.48
CA PRO A 28 -38.94 -16.82 -24.52
C PRO A 28 -38.59 -16.40 -25.96
N VAL A 29 -38.66 -15.10 -26.26
CA VAL A 29 -38.27 -14.55 -27.57
C VAL A 29 -36.85 -14.00 -27.48
N SER A 30 -35.94 -14.62 -28.24
CA SER A 30 -34.54 -14.19 -28.34
C SER A 30 -34.40 -12.94 -29.19
N ALA A 31 -33.42 -12.10 -28.86
CA ALA A 31 -32.98 -11.00 -29.74
C ALA A 31 -32.40 -11.52 -31.06
N GLN A 32 -31.89 -12.76 -31.08
CA GLN A 32 -31.31 -13.36 -32.27
C GLN A 32 -32.40 -13.74 -33.28
N LEU A 33 -32.39 -13.09 -34.46
CA LEU A 33 -33.39 -13.34 -35.52
C LEU A 33 -33.41 -14.80 -36.00
N SER A 34 -32.26 -15.46 -36.01
CA SER A 34 -32.16 -16.87 -36.42
C SER A 34 -33.00 -17.81 -35.55
N ASN A 35 -33.24 -17.47 -34.28
CA ASN A 35 -34.01 -18.31 -33.37
C ASN A 35 -35.52 -18.29 -33.67
N LEU A 36 -35.98 -17.41 -34.58
CA LEU A 36 -37.38 -17.37 -35.01
C LEU A 36 -37.69 -18.41 -36.10
N TYR A 37 -36.67 -18.85 -36.86
CA TYR A 37 -36.81 -19.79 -37.97
C TYR A 37 -35.87 -21.01 -37.89
N ASN A 38 -35.08 -21.15 -36.82
CA ASN A 38 -34.18 -22.28 -36.59
C ASN A 38 -34.43 -22.91 -35.20
N GLY A 39 -34.14 -24.20 -35.05
CA GLY A 39 -34.32 -24.95 -33.79
C GLY A 39 -35.28 -26.14 -33.91
N SER A 40 -35.46 -26.85 -32.79
CA SER A 40 -36.32 -28.04 -32.72
C SER A 40 -37.82 -27.72 -32.65
N GLN A 41 -38.18 -26.49 -32.26
CA GLN A 41 -39.56 -26.00 -32.15
C GLN A 41 -39.73 -24.64 -32.83
N ALA A 42 -40.86 -24.44 -33.52
CA ALA A 42 -41.16 -23.17 -34.16
C ALA A 42 -41.54 -22.08 -33.17
N ARG A 43 -40.77 -20.97 -33.17
CA ARG A 43 -40.98 -19.84 -32.25
C ARG A 43 -41.83 -18.73 -32.84
N MET A 44 -41.93 -18.67 -34.17
CA MET A 44 -42.93 -17.89 -34.88
C MET A 44 -43.79 -18.84 -35.70
N ILE A 45 -45.09 -18.87 -35.41
CA ILE A 45 -46.08 -19.68 -36.12
C ILE A 45 -46.91 -18.74 -36.99
N VAL A 46 -46.90 -19.00 -38.31
CA VAL A 46 -47.69 -18.26 -39.29
C VAL A 46 -48.66 -19.22 -39.96
N THR A 47 -49.96 -18.94 -39.83
CA THR A 47 -51.03 -19.70 -40.46
C THR A 47 -51.82 -18.80 -41.41
N LEU A 48 -52.02 -19.26 -42.64
CA LEU A 48 -52.70 -18.56 -43.72
C LEU A 48 -53.98 -19.31 -44.08
N LEU A 49 -55.07 -18.59 -44.32
CA LEU A 49 -56.34 -19.19 -44.74
C LEU A 49 -56.98 -18.36 -45.86
N ASN A 50 -57.18 -18.98 -47.03
CA ASN A 50 -58.01 -18.39 -48.08
C ASN A 50 -59.49 -18.60 -47.73
N THR A 51 -60.23 -17.49 -47.57
CA THR A 51 -61.66 -17.48 -47.24
C THR A 51 -62.54 -17.16 -48.46
N ASP A 52 -61.95 -16.89 -49.62
CA ASP A 52 -62.67 -16.60 -50.85
C ASP A 52 -62.94 -17.88 -51.63
N LEU A 53 -64.21 -18.31 -51.61
CA LEU A 53 -64.68 -19.51 -52.32
C LEU A 53 -64.82 -19.28 -53.83
N GLN A 54 -64.79 -18.04 -54.31
CA GLN A 54 -64.87 -17.72 -55.74
C GLN A 54 -63.51 -17.86 -56.44
N LYS A 55 -62.42 -17.78 -55.67
CA LYS A 55 -61.04 -18.04 -56.14
C LYS A 55 -60.50 -19.30 -55.44
N PRO A 56 -60.71 -20.50 -56.01
CA PRO A 56 -60.42 -21.76 -55.34
C PRO A 56 -58.94 -21.98 -55.02
N THR A 57 -58.04 -21.38 -55.80
CA THR A 57 -56.59 -21.44 -55.58
C THR A 57 -55.97 -20.06 -55.75
N LEU A 58 -55.15 -19.65 -54.77
CA LEU A 58 -54.41 -18.39 -54.78
C LEU A 58 -52.92 -18.64 -54.63
N ASN A 59 -52.13 -18.09 -55.55
CA ASN A 59 -50.67 -18.03 -55.39
C ASN A 59 -50.28 -16.70 -54.76
N VAL A 60 -49.62 -16.76 -53.61
CA VAL A 60 -49.33 -15.59 -52.79
C VAL A 60 -47.85 -15.47 -52.47
N ARG A 61 -47.42 -14.22 -52.23
CA ARG A 61 -46.13 -13.87 -51.64
C ARG A 61 -46.38 -13.22 -50.29
N LEU A 62 -45.45 -13.40 -49.36
CA LEU A 62 -45.51 -12.80 -48.04
C LEU A 62 -44.56 -11.61 -47.95
N ARG A 63 -44.89 -10.67 -47.08
CA ARG A 63 -44.00 -9.58 -46.67
C ARG A 63 -43.97 -9.52 -45.15
N LEU A 64 -42.81 -9.83 -44.57
CA LEU A 64 -42.57 -9.66 -43.14
C LEU A 64 -42.28 -8.19 -42.84
N ASN A 65 -42.94 -7.68 -41.80
CA ASN A 65 -42.66 -6.40 -41.20
C ASN A 65 -42.45 -6.59 -39.69
N ILE A 66 -41.26 -6.28 -39.20
CA ILE A 66 -40.90 -6.31 -37.78
C ILE A 66 -40.85 -4.87 -37.31
N LYS A 67 -41.80 -4.49 -36.45
CA LYS A 67 -41.93 -3.13 -35.92
C LYS A 67 -41.43 -3.12 -34.48
N GLY A 68 -40.29 -2.49 -34.24
CA GLY A 68 -39.71 -2.25 -32.93
C GLY A 68 -39.93 -0.82 -32.45
N THR A 69 -39.46 -0.51 -31.25
CA THR A 69 -39.52 0.84 -30.67
C THR A 69 -38.66 1.85 -31.42
N THR A 70 -37.46 1.46 -31.82
CA THR A 70 -36.48 2.32 -32.53
C THR A 70 -36.06 1.75 -33.88
N VAL A 71 -36.34 0.48 -34.14
CA VAL A 71 -35.95 -0.25 -35.35
C VAL A 71 -37.18 -0.74 -36.09
N SER A 72 -37.14 -0.63 -37.42
CA SER A 72 -38.13 -1.25 -38.30
C SER A 72 -37.39 -2.07 -39.35
N LEU A 73 -37.77 -3.34 -39.47
CA LEU A 73 -37.29 -4.24 -40.52
C LEU A 73 -38.47 -4.59 -41.42
N ARG A 74 -38.31 -4.40 -42.72
CA ARG A 74 -39.34 -4.75 -43.70
C ARG A 74 -38.71 -5.53 -44.85
N ASN A 75 -39.39 -6.55 -45.32
CA ASN A 75 -38.95 -7.23 -46.54
C ASN A 75 -39.01 -6.30 -47.76
N ARG A 76 -37.94 -6.34 -48.56
CA ARG A 76 -37.84 -5.65 -49.86
C ARG A 76 -38.93 -6.13 -50.81
N ASP A 77 -39.50 -5.23 -51.59
CA ASP A 77 -40.56 -5.58 -52.55
C ASP A 77 -40.06 -6.47 -53.71
N TYR A 78 -38.75 -6.46 -54.01
CA TYR A 78 -38.10 -7.23 -55.08
C TYR A 78 -37.22 -8.39 -54.59
N GLY A 79 -37.38 -8.83 -53.34
CA GLY A 79 -36.63 -9.98 -52.81
C GLY A 79 -37.08 -11.31 -53.43
N SER A 80 -36.20 -12.32 -53.35
CA SER A 80 -36.56 -13.70 -53.75
C SER A 80 -37.21 -14.40 -52.56
N TYR A 81 -38.52 -14.62 -52.67
CA TYR A 81 -39.35 -15.25 -51.63
C TYR A 81 -40.09 -16.45 -52.20
N PRO A 82 -40.35 -17.50 -51.39
CA PRO A 82 -41.13 -18.65 -51.82
C PRO A 82 -42.56 -18.24 -52.21
N LEU A 83 -43.10 -18.89 -53.24
CA LEU A 83 -44.50 -18.79 -53.61
C LEU A 83 -45.30 -19.77 -52.74
N VAL A 84 -46.34 -19.30 -52.08
CA VAL A 84 -47.24 -20.15 -51.29
C VAL A 84 -48.56 -20.30 -52.01
N GLN A 85 -48.99 -21.54 -52.24
CA GLN A 85 -50.30 -21.84 -52.81
C GLN A 85 -51.31 -22.01 -51.66
N LEU A 86 -52.43 -21.30 -51.74
CA LEU A 86 -53.53 -21.37 -50.79
C LEU A 86 -54.80 -21.86 -51.49
N ASP A 87 -55.29 -23.02 -51.08
CA ASP A 87 -56.60 -23.53 -51.51
C ASP A 87 -57.71 -23.02 -50.59
N ALA A 88 -58.88 -22.73 -51.16
CA ALA A 88 -60.00 -22.13 -50.44
C ALA A 88 -60.49 -23.03 -49.29
N GLY A 89 -60.61 -22.45 -48.09
CA GLY A 89 -61.09 -23.12 -46.88
C GLY A 89 -60.07 -23.98 -46.14
N LEU A 90 -58.85 -24.15 -46.67
CA LEU A 90 -57.80 -24.95 -46.04
C LEU A 90 -56.73 -24.06 -45.38
N PRO A 91 -56.47 -24.20 -44.07
CA PRO A 91 -55.40 -23.47 -43.41
C PRO A 91 -54.03 -24.06 -43.76
N VAL A 92 -53.08 -23.20 -44.13
CA VAL A 92 -51.69 -23.53 -44.43
C VAL A 92 -50.80 -22.95 -43.35
N GLN A 93 -50.11 -23.80 -42.59
CA GLN A 93 -49.08 -23.38 -41.64
C GLN A 93 -47.71 -23.43 -42.30
N LEU A 94 -46.95 -22.34 -42.19
CA LEU A 94 -45.61 -22.25 -42.78
C LEU A 94 -44.59 -23.05 -41.96
N SER A 95 -43.68 -23.75 -42.65
CA SER A 95 -42.55 -24.41 -42.00
C SER A 95 -41.43 -23.42 -41.67
N LEU A 96 -40.48 -23.86 -40.84
CA LEU A 96 -39.27 -23.09 -40.53
C LEU A 96 -38.45 -22.73 -41.77
N ASN A 97 -38.35 -23.67 -42.72
CA ASN A 97 -37.64 -23.45 -43.98
C ASN A 97 -38.37 -22.46 -44.89
N ASP A 98 -39.72 -22.44 -44.86
CA ASP A 98 -40.50 -21.45 -45.61
C ASP A 98 -40.31 -20.04 -45.06
N LEU A 99 -40.10 -19.92 -43.74
CA LEU A 99 -39.89 -18.64 -43.06
C LEU A 99 -38.46 -18.10 -43.22
N ALA A 100 -37.45 -18.97 -43.29
CA ALA A 100 -36.04 -18.59 -43.29
C ALA A 100 -35.64 -17.50 -44.33
N PRO A 101 -36.11 -17.53 -45.59
CA PRO A 101 -35.78 -16.51 -46.59
C PRO A 101 -36.20 -15.08 -46.20
N TYR A 102 -37.26 -14.94 -45.39
CA TYR A 102 -37.79 -13.63 -44.98
C TYR A 102 -36.95 -12.95 -43.90
N PHE A 103 -36.12 -13.72 -43.17
CA PHE A 103 -35.21 -13.20 -42.15
C PHE A 103 -33.78 -12.96 -42.65
N ASN A 104 -33.50 -13.27 -43.93
CA ASN A 104 -32.20 -12.99 -44.52
C ASN A 104 -31.98 -11.45 -44.55
N PRO A 105 -30.88 -10.93 -43.96
CA PRO A 105 -30.58 -9.50 -43.99
C PRO A 105 -30.60 -8.87 -45.39
N ASP A 106 -30.24 -9.60 -46.45
CA ASP A 106 -30.25 -9.12 -47.84
C ASP A 106 -31.65 -8.87 -48.39
N ASN A 107 -32.65 -9.57 -47.84
CA ASN A 107 -34.06 -9.37 -48.15
C ASN A 107 -34.73 -8.31 -47.26
N LEU A 108 -34.00 -7.66 -46.33
CA LEU A 108 -34.54 -6.70 -45.39
C LEU A 108 -34.09 -5.26 -45.68
N GLU A 109 -35.06 -4.36 -45.74
CA GLU A 109 -34.91 -2.92 -45.56
C GLU A 109 -34.87 -2.63 -44.05
N ILE A 110 -33.78 -2.00 -43.62
CA ILE A 110 -33.49 -1.73 -42.21
C ILE A 110 -33.58 -0.23 -42.00
N SER A 111 -34.42 0.19 -41.08
CA SER A 111 -34.54 1.58 -40.64
C SER A 111 -34.33 1.68 -39.13
N GLY A 112 -33.72 2.77 -38.67
CA GLY A 112 -33.49 3.07 -37.24
C GLY A 112 -32.15 2.58 -36.66
N ILE A 113 -31.47 1.63 -37.29
CA ILE A 113 -30.10 1.21 -36.94
C ILE A 113 -29.22 1.03 -38.20
N PRO A 114 -27.88 1.14 -38.07
CA PRO A 114 -26.96 0.81 -39.15
C PRO A 114 -27.08 -0.66 -39.58
N ARG A 115 -27.13 -0.92 -40.88
CA ARG A 115 -27.18 -2.29 -41.44
C ARG A 115 -26.02 -3.16 -40.97
N SER A 116 -24.83 -2.58 -40.81
CA SER A 116 -23.63 -3.29 -40.31
C SER A 116 -23.83 -3.88 -38.92
N GLN A 117 -24.59 -3.22 -38.04
CA GLN A 117 -24.84 -3.68 -36.68
C GLN A 117 -25.64 -4.99 -36.66
N LEU A 118 -26.69 -5.07 -37.50
CA LEU A 118 -27.50 -6.29 -37.62
C LEU A 118 -26.72 -7.41 -38.33
N LEU A 119 -25.87 -7.09 -39.32
CA LEU A 119 -25.04 -8.08 -40.01
C LEU A 119 -23.97 -8.70 -39.10
N GLN A 120 -23.38 -7.91 -38.19
CA GLN A 120 -22.34 -8.40 -37.27
C GLN A 120 -22.91 -9.25 -36.14
N THR A 121 -24.05 -8.87 -35.59
CA THR A 121 -24.60 -9.50 -34.38
C THR A 121 -25.75 -10.46 -34.67
N GLY A 122 -26.52 -10.23 -35.73
CA GLY A 122 -27.79 -10.93 -36.00
C GLY A 122 -28.88 -10.67 -34.95
N LYS A 123 -28.69 -9.66 -34.08
CA LYS A 123 -29.55 -9.39 -32.93
C LYS A 123 -30.38 -8.11 -33.12
N LEU A 124 -31.65 -8.19 -32.71
CA LEU A 124 -32.51 -7.04 -32.50
C LEU A 124 -32.12 -6.30 -31.22
N PRO A 125 -32.14 -4.95 -31.19
CA PRO A 125 -32.00 -4.19 -29.95
C PRO A 125 -33.11 -4.51 -28.94
N ASP A 126 -32.86 -4.23 -27.66
CA ASP A 126 -33.88 -4.36 -26.61
C ASP A 126 -35.08 -3.43 -26.88
N GLY A 127 -36.31 -3.95 -26.71
CA GLY A 127 -37.52 -3.20 -27.01
C GLY A 127 -38.78 -4.06 -27.16
N PHE A 128 -39.92 -3.37 -27.35
CA PHE A 128 -41.16 -4.02 -27.75
C PHE A 128 -41.16 -4.22 -29.26
N TYR A 129 -41.43 -5.46 -29.69
CA TYR A 129 -41.50 -5.83 -31.08
C TYR A 129 -42.86 -6.42 -31.43
N THR A 130 -43.36 -6.06 -32.60
CA THR A 130 -44.55 -6.64 -33.22
C THR A 130 -44.14 -7.22 -34.57
N PHE A 131 -44.42 -8.51 -34.78
CA PHE A 131 -44.14 -9.22 -36.02
C PHE A 131 -45.43 -9.29 -36.85
N CYS A 132 -45.41 -8.72 -38.05
CA CYS A 132 -46.56 -8.69 -38.95
C CYS A 132 -46.23 -9.34 -40.29
N VAL A 133 -47.18 -10.06 -40.87
CA VAL A 133 -47.02 -10.73 -42.16
C VAL A 133 -48.14 -10.29 -43.09
N ASP A 134 -47.79 -9.55 -44.14
CA ASP A 134 -48.74 -9.18 -45.18
C ASP A 134 -48.73 -10.24 -46.29
N VAL A 135 -49.90 -10.48 -46.90
CA VAL A 135 -50.08 -11.42 -48.02
C VAL A 135 -50.45 -10.65 -49.27
N VAL A 136 -49.65 -10.87 -50.32
CA VAL A 136 -49.78 -10.20 -51.61
C VAL A 136 -50.06 -11.25 -52.69
N GLU A 137 -51.05 -11.04 -53.54
CA GLU A 137 -51.33 -11.93 -54.67
C GLU A 137 -50.18 -11.86 -55.68
N ALA A 138 -49.63 -13.01 -56.08
CA ALA A 138 -48.37 -13.06 -56.83
C ALA A 138 -48.46 -12.48 -58.25
N ASN A 139 -49.65 -12.53 -58.87
CA ASN A 139 -49.88 -12.07 -60.25
C ASN A 139 -50.22 -10.58 -60.33
N SER A 140 -51.07 -10.08 -59.43
CA SER A 140 -51.54 -8.69 -59.44
C SER A 140 -50.72 -7.75 -58.57
N GLY A 141 -49.96 -8.28 -57.61
CA GLY A 141 -49.26 -7.48 -56.60
C GLY A 141 -50.20 -6.83 -55.58
N GLN A 142 -51.48 -7.20 -55.55
CA GLN A 142 -52.47 -6.64 -54.64
C GLN A 142 -52.32 -7.20 -53.23
N LEU A 143 -52.37 -6.33 -52.21
CA LEU A 143 -52.49 -6.73 -50.81
C LEU A 143 -53.87 -7.36 -50.56
N ILE A 144 -53.87 -8.62 -50.15
CA ILE A 144 -55.08 -9.44 -49.98
C ILE A 144 -55.28 -9.92 -48.53
N SER A 145 -54.41 -9.53 -47.61
CA SER A 145 -54.59 -9.67 -46.15
C SER A 145 -54.89 -8.32 -45.50
N ASN A 146 -55.54 -8.38 -44.33
CA ASN A 146 -55.76 -7.21 -43.49
C ASN A 146 -54.47 -6.87 -42.72
N ASP A 147 -53.84 -5.73 -43.04
CA ASP A 147 -52.58 -5.26 -42.45
C ASP A 147 -52.64 -5.04 -40.92
N LYS A 148 -53.82 -4.77 -40.36
CA LYS A 148 -54.02 -4.56 -38.92
C LYS A 148 -54.22 -5.85 -38.13
N LEU A 149 -54.71 -6.92 -38.77
CA LEU A 149 -55.01 -8.20 -38.12
C LEU A 149 -53.93 -9.26 -38.36
N SER A 150 -52.96 -8.98 -39.24
CA SER A 150 -51.91 -9.93 -39.62
C SER A 150 -50.64 -9.81 -38.76
N CYS A 151 -50.79 -9.42 -37.48
CA CYS A 151 -49.69 -9.18 -36.55
C CYS A 151 -49.81 -10.07 -35.31
N ALA A 152 -48.66 -10.52 -34.79
CA ALA A 152 -48.58 -11.16 -33.48
C ALA A 152 -48.81 -10.13 -32.35
N PRO A 153 -49.26 -10.57 -31.15
CA PRO A 153 -49.21 -9.73 -29.96
C PRO A 153 -47.80 -9.17 -29.72
N PRO A 154 -47.65 -7.92 -29.24
CA PRO A 154 -46.35 -7.35 -28.94
C PRO A 154 -45.57 -8.20 -27.94
N VAL A 155 -44.27 -8.42 -28.21
CA VAL A 155 -43.37 -9.15 -27.33
C VAL A 155 -42.23 -8.26 -26.86
N TRP A 156 -41.79 -8.46 -25.62
CA TRP A 156 -40.65 -7.76 -25.05
C TRP A 156 -39.38 -8.58 -25.29
N ILE A 157 -38.49 -8.04 -26.13
CA ILE A 157 -37.16 -8.60 -26.34
C ILE A 157 -36.20 -7.82 -25.43
N SER A 158 -35.53 -8.52 -24.53
CA SER A 158 -34.49 -7.91 -23.71
C SER A 158 -33.38 -8.89 -23.40
N THR A 159 -32.17 -8.37 -23.44
CA THR A 159 -30.96 -9.09 -23.10
C THR A 159 -30.68 -8.90 -21.61
N SER A 160 -30.59 -10.00 -20.87
CA SER A 160 -30.26 -9.98 -19.45
C SER A 160 -28.75 -9.99 -19.25
N GLU A 161 -28.31 -9.42 -18.13
CA GLU A 161 -26.91 -9.50 -17.74
C GLU A 161 -26.57 -10.85 -17.09
N PRO A 162 -25.31 -11.32 -17.21
CA PRO A 162 -24.84 -12.51 -16.48
C PRO A 162 -24.90 -12.29 -14.96
N PRO A 163 -24.70 -13.32 -14.13
CA PRO A 163 -24.71 -13.17 -12.67
C PRO A 163 -23.57 -12.29 -12.12
N LEU A 164 -23.78 -11.67 -10.96
CA LEU A 164 -22.69 -11.05 -10.18
C LEU A 164 -22.08 -12.08 -9.24
N LEU A 165 -20.76 -12.19 -9.22
CA LEU A 165 -20.07 -13.08 -8.28
C LEU A 165 -19.94 -12.39 -6.92
N ASN A 166 -20.24 -13.11 -5.84
CA ASN A 166 -20.23 -12.56 -4.48
C ASN A 166 -19.09 -13.17 -3.63
N LEU A 167 -19.08 -14.50 -3.51
CA LEU A 167 -18.14 -15.25 -2.67
C LEU A 167 -17.59 -16.47 -3.42
N PRO A 168 -16.31 -16.84 -3.20
CA PRO A 168 -15.25 -16.03 -2.57
C PRO A 168 -15.04 -14.70 -3.32
N ARG A 169 -14.70 -13.63 -2.62
CA ARG A 169 -14.49 -12.30 -3.22
C ARG A 169 -13.27 -12.33 -4.15
N LYS A 170 -13.26 -11.43 -5.12
CA LYS A 170 -12.14 -11.27 -6.05
C LYS A 170 -10.85 -10.91 -5.30
N GLY A 171 -9.83 -11.75 -5.42
CA GLY A 171 -8.55 -11.62 -4.74
C GLY A 171 -8.56 -12.07 -3.27
N GLU A 172 -9.63 -12.68 -2.78
CA GLU A 172 -9.72 -13.14 -1.40
C GLU A 172 -8.67 -14.22 -1.09
N ALA A 173 -8.17 -14.19 0.13
CA ALA A 173 -7.31 -15.22 0.67
C ALA A 173 -8.14 -16.13 1.59
N VAL A 174 -8.51 -17.31 1.07
CA VAL A 174 -9.37 -18.27 1.78
C VAL A 174 -8.49 -19.18 2.61
N ALA A 175 -8.73 -19.27 3.91
CA ALA A 175 -7.99 -20.17 4.79
C ALA A 175 -8.36 -21.63 4.49
N PHE A 176 -7.36 -22.48 4.26
CA PHE A 176 -7.54 -23.92 4.22
C PHE A 176 -7.96 -24.42 5.61
N ARG A 177 -8.96 -25.29 5.66
CA ARG A 177 -9.42 -25.97 6.88
C ARG A 177 -9.75 -27.41 6.50
N GLU A 178 -9.50 -28.36 7.39
CA GLU A 178 -9.90 -29.76 7.18
C GLU A 178 -11.18 -30.08 7.98
N PRO A 179 -12.27 -30.55 7.33
CA PRO A 179 -12.43 -30.77 5.89
C PRO A 179 -12.63 -29.45 5.10
N LEU A 180 -12.12 -29.41 3.86
CA LEU A 180 -12.22 -28.23 3.01
C LEU A 180 -13.68 -28.00 2.60
N ASN A 181 -14.20 -26.80 2.88
CA ASN A 181 -15.54 -26.38 2.51
C ASN A 181 -15.50 -24.91 2.05
N ILE A 182 -15.65 -24.69 0.75
CA ILE A 182 -15.68 -23.35 0.15
C ILE A 182 -17.08 -23.10 -0.43
N VAL A 183 -17.73 -22.04 0.01
CA VAL A 183 -19.03 -21.64 -0.52
C VAL A 183 -18.83 -20.65 -1.67
N PHE A 184 -19.28 -21.04 -2.85
CA PHE A 184 -19.41 -20.15 -4.00
C PHE A 184 -20.83 -19.61 -4.07
N ASN A 185 -20.98 -18.31 -4.27
CA ASN A 185 -22.28 -17.66 -4.36
C ASN A 185 -22.28 -16.53 -5.40
N TRP A 186 -23.40 -16.40 -6.11
CA TRP A 186 -23.64 -15.37 -7.11
C TRP A 186 -25.08 -14.85 -7.07
N THR A 187 -25.28 -13.63 -7.56
CA THR A 187 -26.58 -12.95 -7.65
C THR A 187 -27.12 -12.98 -9.08
N PRO A 188 -28.29 -13.58 -9.34
CA PRO A 188 -28.95 -13.53 -10.65
C PRO A 188 -29.37 -12.11 -11.03
N ARG A 189 -29.04 -11.66 -12.25
CA ARG A 189 -29.47 -10.35 -12.78
C ARG A 189 -30.58 -10.43 -13.83
N HIS A 190 -31.18 -11.60 -14.01
CA HIS A 190 -32.17 -11.87 -15.05
C HIS A 190 -33.60 -12.10 -14.52
N MET A 191 -33.82 -12.02 -13.20
CA MET A 191 -35.13 -12.30 -12.58
C MET A 191 -36.24 -11.34 -13.04
N GLY A 192 -35.89 -10.15 -13.52
CA GLY A 192 -36.85 -9.19 -14.10
C GLY A 192 -37.19 -9.46 -15.57
N SER A 193 -36.51 -10.40 -16.23
CA SER A 193 -36.73 -10.70 -17.65
C SER A 193 -37.72 -11.85 -17.83
N PRO A 194 -38.86 -11.65 -18.52
CA PRO A 194 -39.78 -12.73 -18.88
C PRO A 194 -39.12 -13.85 -19.69
N ASN A 195 -38.00 -13.55 -20.37
CA ASN A 195 -37.30 -14.48 -21.23
C ASN A 195 -36.27 -15.37 -20.51
N ALA A 196 -35.94 -15.08 -19.24
CA ALA A 196 -34.86 -15.75 -18.52
C ALA A 196 -35.18 -16.10 -17.05
N ALA A 197 -36.19 -15.47 -16.44
CA ALA A 197 -36.49 -15.58 -15.00
C ALA A 197 -36.71 -17.01 -14.46
N PHE A 198 -37.21 -17.94 -15.28
CA PHE A 198 -37.65 -19.27 -14.82
C PHE A 198 -36.99 -20.45 -15.54
N GLN A 199 -36.06 -20.17 -16.46
CA GLN A 199 -35.50 -21.16 -17.37
C GLN A 199 -33.96 -21.08 -17.43
N THR A 200 -33.32 -20.55 -16.39
CA THR A 200 -31.86 -20.39 -16.36
C THR A 200 -31.19 -21.49 -15.55
N GLU A 201 -30.28 -22.21 -16.19
CA GLU A 201 -29.29 -23.11 -15.59
C GLU A 201 -27.94 -22.38 -15.50
N TYR A 202 -27.14 -22.67 -14.48
CA TYR A 202 -25.79 -22.13 -14.31
C TYR A 202 -24.75 -23.22 -14.51
N GLU A 203 -23.72 -22.92 -15.29
CA GLU A 203 -22.50 -23.71 -15.38
C GLU A 203 -21.42 -23.03 -14.52
N PHE A 204 -20.92 -23.76 -13.52
CA PHE A 204 -19.77 -23.37 -12.70
C PHE A 204 -18.49 -23.92 -13.31
N THR A 205 -17.43 -23.12 -13.37
CA THR A 205 -16.09 -23.56 -13.79
C THR A 205 -15.04 -23.04 -12.82
N LEU A 206 -14.17 -23.93 -12.34
CA LEU A 206 -13.02 -23.65 -11.49
C LEU A 206 -11.74 -24.15 -12.18
N VAL A 207 -10.67 -23.35 -12.15
CA VAL A 207 -9.34 -23.67 -12.71
C VAL A 207 -8.25 -23.39 -11.68
N GLU A 208 -7.15 -24.15 -11.74
CA GLU A 208 -5.92 -23.80 -11.02
C GLU A 208 -5.09 -22.82 -11.87
N LEU A 209 -4.63 -21.74 -11.27
CA LEU A 209 -3.81 -20.72 -11.91
C LEU A 209 -2.35 -20.89 -11.48
N TRP A 210 -1.50 -21.38 -12.39
CA TRP A 210 -0.10 -21.71 -12.09
C TRP A 210 0.84 -20.50 -12.06
N ASP A 211 0.62 -19.52 -12.93
CA ASP A 211 1.49 -18.35 -13.07
C ASP A 211 0.87 -17.15 -12.34
N THR A 212 1.64 -16.56 -11.42
CA THR A 212 1.24 -15.37 -10.66
C THR A 212 1.69 -14.05 -11.29
N ALA A 213 2.51 -14.08 -12.34
CA ALA A 213 2.98 -12.91 -13.08
C ALA A 213 1.96 -12.42 -14.13
N ILE A 214 1.13 -13.33 -14.64
CA ILE A 214 0.06 -13.02 -15.58
C ILE A 214 -1.22 -12.68 -14.79
N LEU A 215 -2.01 -11.74 -15.32
CA LEU A 215 -3.32 -11.39 -14.75
C LEU A 215 -4.23 -12.64 -14.69
N PRO A 216 -4.86 -12.95 -13.54
CA PRO A 216 -5.69 -14.15 -13.36
C PRO A 216 -6.77 -14.34 -14.44
N GLU A 217 -7.37 -13.25 -14.91
CA GLU A 217 -8.39 -13.25 -15.95
C GLU A 217 -7.85 -13.69 -17.32
N ALA A 218 -6.62 -13.32 -17.64
CA ALA A 218 -5.96 -13.73 -18.88
C ALA A 218 -5.50 -15.19 -18.79
N ALA A 219 -4.99 -15.62 -17.64
CA ALA A 219 -4.57 -17.00 -17.40
C ALA A 219 -5.75 -17.98 -17.38
N PHE A 220 -6.94 -17.56 -16.92
CA PHE A 220 -8.12 -18.42 -16.84
C PHE A 220 -8.46 -19.10 -18.19
N GLY A 221 -8.34 -18.35 -19.31
CA GLY A 221 -8.71 -18.85 -20.63
C GLY A 221 -7.76 -19.89 -21.22
N THR A 222 -6.55 -20.04 -20.67
CA THR A 222 -5.53 -20.98 -21.16
C THR A 222 -5.42 -22.24 -20.31
N MET A 223 -6.07 -22.27 -19.14
CA MET A 223 -6.02 -23.39 -18.20
C MET A 223 -7.20 -24.35 -18.41
N PRO A 224 -6.99 -25.67 -18.27
CA PRO A 224 -8.08 -26.63 -18.29
C PRO A 224 -8.97 -26.50 -17.04
N PRO A 225 -10.29 -26.72 -17.15
CA PRO A 225 -11.19 -26.82 -16.00
C PRO A 225 -10.73 -27.90 -15.01
N LEU A 226 -10.47 -27.50 -13.77
CA LEU A 226 -10.25 -28.42 -12.65
C LEU A 226 -11.57 -29.03 -12.18
N TYR A 227 -12.63 -28.22 -12.15
CA TYR A 227 -13.97 -28.66 -11.81
C TYR A 227 -15.01 -27.87 -12.62
N GLN A 228 -15.98 -28.57 -13.18
CA GLN A 228 -17.07 -27.99 -13.96
C GLN A 228 -18.36 -28.75 -13.67
N THR A 229 -19.45 -28.03 -13.39
CA THR A 229 -20.74 -28.62 -13.08
C THR A 229 -21.89 -27.67 -13.42
N ASN A 230 -23.09 -28.22 -13.62
CA ASN A 230 -24.30 -27.45 -13.84
C ASN A 230 -25.21 -27.48 -12.62
N THR A 231 -25.86 -26.36 -12.32
CA THR A 231 -26.79 -26.22 -11.21
C THR A 231 -27.85 -25.17 -11.48
N ASN A 232 -29.05 -25.36 -10.92
CA ASN A 232 -30.10 -24.33 -10.90
C ASN A 232 -30.04 -23.46 -9.64
N ALA A 233 -29.17 -23.80 -8.68
CA ALA A 233 -28.97 -23.02 -7.47
C ALA A 233 -28.07 -21.80 -7.75
N THR A 234 -28.14 -20.80 -6.88
CA THR A 234 -27.27 -19.61 -6.89
C THR A 234 -26.09 -19.74 -5.92
N THR A 235 -25.92 -20.94 -5.37
CA THR A 235 -24.85 -21.31 -4.46
C THR A 235 -24.33 -22.69 -4.83
N LEU A 236 -23.02 -22.88 -4.65
CA LEU A 236 -22.35 -24.15 -4.80
C LEU A 236 -21.43 -24.33 -3.59
N LEU A 237 -21.60 -25.44 -2.86
CA LEU A 237 -20.67 -25.85 -1.82
C LEU A 237 -19.61 -26.75 -2.45
N TYR A 238 -18.35 -26.33 -2.42
CA TYR A 238 -17.20 -27.13 -2.80
C TYR A 238 -16.62 -27.80 -1.56
N GLY A 239 -16.79 -29.10 -1.45
CA GLY A 239 -16.48 -29.89 -0.27
C GLY A 239 -15.37 -30.91 -0.51
N PRO A 240 -15.27 -31.94 0.36
CA PRO A 240 -14.26 -33.00 0.25
C PRO A 240 -14.57 -34.06 -0.82
N ALA A 241 -15.74 -34.01 -1.47
CA ALA A 241 -16.11 -34.96 -2.54
C ALA A 241 -15.59 -34.51 -3.91
N GLU A 242 -15.32 -33.21 -4.06
CA GLU A 242 -14.76 -32.59 -5.24
C GLU A 242 -13.22 -32.75 -5.30
N PRO A 243 -12.57 -32.47 -6.45
CA PRO A 243 -11.11 -32.53 -6.55
C PRO A 243 -10.40 -31.72 -5.43
N PRO A 244 -9.32 -32.24 -4.83
CA PRO A 244 -8.66 -31.55 -3.73
C PRO A 244 -7.99 -30.25 -4.22
N LEU A 245 -8.20 -29.16 -3.49
CA LEU A 245 -7.46 -27.91 -3.68
C LEU A 245 -6.24 -27.88 -2.76
N LEU A 246 -5.12 -27.42 -3.30
CA LEU A 246 -3.84 -27.40 -2.61
C LEU A 246 -3.60 -26.03 -1.95
N PRO A 247 -3.22 -26.00 -0.66
CA PRO A 247 -2.77 -24.78 -0.01
C PRO A 247 -1.60 -24.12 -0.76
N GLY A 248 -1.52 -22.79 -0.67
CA GLY A 248 -0.52 -21.97 -1.37
C GLY A 248 -0.80 -21.76 -2.86
N LYS A 249 -1.85 -22.37 -3.43
CA LYS A 249 -2.23 -22.21 -4.85
C LYS A 249 -3.31 -21.15 -5.04
N ARG A 250 -3.39 -20.63 -6.26
CA ARG A 250 -4.39 -19.67 -6.70
C ARG A 250 -5.39 -20.35 -7.63
N TYR A 251 -6.66 -20.06 -7.45
CA TYR A 251 -7.74 -20.63 -8.23
C TYR A 251 -8.61 -19.54 -8.84
N GLY A 252 -8.99 -19.73 -10.10
CA GLY A 252 -9.90 -18.85 -10.82
C GLY A 252 -11.25 -19.54 -11.00
N TRP A 253 -12.34 -18.79 -10.94
CA TRP A 253 -13.68 -19.33 -11.16
C TRP A 253 -14.60 -18.34 -11.88
N ARG A 254 -15.58 -18.87 -12.61
CA ARG A 254 -16.62 -18.10 -13.29
C ARG A 254 -17.94 -18.86 -13.31
N ILE A 255 -19.02 -18.13 -13.57
CA ILE A 255 -20.36 -18.68 -13.80
C ILE A 255 -20.79 -18.34 -15.22
N ARG A 256 -21.42 -19.29 -15.90
CA ARG A 256 -22.14 -19.04 -17.16
C ARG A 256 -23.64 -19.27 -16.95
N ALA A 257 -24.46 -18.25 -17.16
CA ALA A 257 -25.91 -18.39 -17.18
C ALA A 257 -26.39 -18.85 -18.57
N ILE A 258 -27.19 -19.91 -18.60
CA ILE A 258 -27.70 -20.51 -19.83
C ILE A 258 -29.22 -20.60 -19.71
N ALA A 259 -29.94 -19.86 -20.56
CA ALA A 259 -31.38 -20.01 -20.66
C ALA A 259 -31.70 -21.25 -21.50
N LYS A 260 -32.38 -22.25 -20.91
CA LYS A 260 -32.75 -23.49 -21.57
C LYS A 260 -34.24 -23.80 -21.39
N GLN A 261 -34.85 -24.27 -22.47
CA GLN A 261 -36.18 -24.90 -22.43
C GLN A 261 -36.09 -26.25 -23.12
N GLY A 262 -35.96 -27.32 -22.32
CA GLY A 262 -35.63 -28.64 -22.85
C GLY A 262 -34.19 -28.68 -23.34
N VAL A 263 -33.99 -29.03 -24.62
CA VAL A 263 -32.65 -29.16 -25.25
C VAL A 263 -32.19 -27.85 -25.91
N ASP A 264 -33.11 -26.91 -26.16
CA ASP A 264 -32.79 -25.66 -26.84
C ASP A 264 -32.17 -24.64 -25.86
N GLU A 265 -31.03 -24.05 -26.26
CA GLU A 265 -30.37 -22.92 -25.57
C GLU A 265 -30.74 -21.58 -26.22
N PHE A 266 -31.02 -20.55 -25.42
CA PHE A 266 -31.39 -19.22 -25.90
C PHE A 266 -30.33 -18.17 -25.59
N ALA A 267 -29.97 -17.39 -26.61
CA ALA A 267 -29.03 -16.28 -26.52
C ALA A 267 -29.70 -15.02 -25.91
N VAL A 268 -30.19 -15.13 -24.69
CA VAL A 268 -30.86 -14.03 -23.95
C VAL A 268 -29.92 -13.30 -22.98
N PHE A 269 -28.67 -13.72 -22.88
CA PHE A 269 -27.67 -13.10 -22.01
C PHE A 269 -26.61 -12.32 -22.79
N THR A 270 -26.15 -11.20 -22.22
CA THR A 270 -24.94 -10.52 -22.68
C THR A 270 -23.71 -11.39 -22.39
N ASN A 271 -22.61 -11.19 -23.14
CA ASN A 271 -21.36 -11.94 -23.00
C ASN A 271 -21.55 -13.48 -22.99
N ASN A 272 -22.51 -14.01 -23.77
CA ASN A 272 -22.84 -15.43 -23.82
C ASN A 272 -23.17 -16.06 -22.43
N GLY A 273 -23.61 -15.23 -21.48
CA GLY A 273 -23.94 -15.64 -20.12
C GLY A 273 -22.77 -15.69 -19.15
N TYR A 274 -21.52 -15.46 -19.60
CA TYR A 274 -20.35 -15.50 -18.74
C TYR A 274 -20.29 -14.28 -17.82
N SER A 275 -20.17 -14.55 -16.52
CA SER A 275 -19.75 -13.57 -15.53
C SER A 275 -18.32 -13.11 -15.77
N GLU A 276 -17.89 -12.09 -15.04
CA GLU A 276 -16.46 -11.86 -14.87
C GLU A 276 -15.79 -13.06 -14.19
N ILE A 277 -14.45 -13.10 -14.28
CA ILE A 277 -13.65 -14.11 -13.62
C ILE A 277 -13.25 -13.58 -12.24
N PHE A 278 -13.63 -14.30 -11.20
CA PHE A 278 -13.10 -14.10 -9.86
C PHE A 278 -11.96 -15.07 -9.61
N TYR A 279 -11.10 -14.74 -8.65
CA TYR A 279 -10.01 -15.61 -8.24
C TYR A 279 -9.80 -15.48 -6.74
N PHE A 280 -9.26 -16.53 -6.12
CA PHE A 280 -8.89 -16.53 -4.71
C PHE A 280 -7.58 -17.31 -4.53
N THR A 281 -6.89 -17.07 -3.43
CA THR A 281 -5.70 -17.84 -3.03
C THR A 281 -6.04 -18.67 -1.82
N LEU A 282 -5.73 -19.97 -1.87
CA LEU A 282 -5.95 -20.86 -0.74
C LEU A 282 -4.74 -20.75 0.20
N GLN A 283 -4.93 -20.14 1.37
CA GLN A 283 -3.87 -19.98 2.37
C GLN A 283 -3.68 -21.27 3.17
N GLU A 284 -2.42 -21.57 3.51
CA GLU A 284 -2.09 -22.66 4.42
C GLU A 284 -2.75 -22.50 5.79
N ASP A 285 -3.22 -23.62 6.35
CA ASP A 285 -3.73 -23.67 7.72
C ASP A 285 -2.57 -23.53 8.71
N CYS A 286 -2.32 -22.32 9.17
CA CYS A 286 -1.24 -21.99 10.11
C CYS A 286 -1.81 -21.50 11.44
N GLN A 287 -2.56 -22.33 12.15
CA GLN A 287 -3.10 -21.96 13.46
C GLN A 287 -1.98 -21.65 14.46
N PRO A 288 -2.12 -20.62 15.31
CA PRO A 288 -1.11 -20.29 16.31
C PRO A 288 -0.97 -21.41 17.36
N PRO A 289 0.20 -21.55 18.01
CA PRO A 289 0.41 -22.57 19.04
C PRO A 289 -0.58 -22.44 20.20
N GLN A 290 -1.08 -23.59 20.68
CA GLN A 290 -2.04 -23.68 21.78
C GLN A 290 -1.39 -24.20 23.06
N GLN A 291 -2.12 -24.14 24.18
CA GLN A 291 -1.65 -24.59 25.51
C GLN A 291 -0.40 -23.85 25.99
N VAL A 292 -0.34 -22.56 25.66
CA VAL A 292 0.76 -21.67 26.00
C VAL A 292 0.80 -21.42 27.52
N THR A 293 1.95 -21.65 28.15
CA THR A 293 2.16 -21.49 29.61
C THR A 293 3.53 -20.92 29.93
N ALA A 294 3.62 -20.03 30.91
CA ALA A 294 4.87 -19.47 31.43
C ALA A 294 5.25 -20.09 32.78
N THR A 295 6.53 -20.44 32.96
CA THR A 295 7.12 -20.85 34.24
C THR A 295 8.29 -19.92 34.57
N VAL A 296 8.28 -19.27 35.73
CA VAL A 296 9.33 -18.34 36.14
C VAL A 296 10.20 -18.98 37.23
N ALA A 297 11.50 -19.10 36.97
CA ALA A 297 12.46 -19.68 37.91
C ALA A 297 13.85 -19.09 37.69
N ASN A 298 14.65 -18.93 38.76
CA ASN A 298 16.04 -18.47 38.71
C ASN A 298 16.28 -17.13 37.99
N GLY A 299 15.26 -16.28 37.87
CA GLY A 299 15.34 -15.00 37.15
C GLY A 299 15.12 -15.11 35.64
N GLU A 300 14.59 -16.23 35.15
CA GLU A 300 14.21 -16.45 33.75
C GLU A 300 12.75 -16.89 33.66
N ALA A 301 12.08 -16.56 32.56
CA ALA A 301 10.73 -17.03 32.26
C ALA A 301 10.77 -18.00 31.08
N THR A 302 10.46 -19.27 31.34
CA THR A 302 10.35 -20.32 30.32
C THR A 302 8.91 -20.41 29.84
N ILE A 303 8.69 -20.11 28.57
CA ILE A 303 7.40 -20.22 27.88
C ILE A 303 7.35 -21.57 27.16
N THR A 304 6.27 -22.32 27.32
CA THR A 304 6.07 -23.66 26.73
C THR A 304 4.70 -23.74 26.05
N TRP A 305 4.57 -24.57 25.02
CA TRP A 305 3.31 -24.78 24.28
C TRP A 305 3.23 -26.18 23.68
N ALA A 306 2.06 -26.54 23.14
CA ALA A 306 1.86 -27.81 22.45
C ALA A 306 2.63 -27.84 21.10
N PRO A 307 3.42 -28.88 20.79
CA PRO A 307 4.14 -28.99 19.52
C PRO A 307 3.22 -28.86 18.29
N GLN A 308 3.60 -28.03 17.33
CA GLN A 308 2.93 -27.83 16.04
C GLN A 308 3.79 -28.38 14.90
N PRO A 309 3.49 -29.56 14.34
CA PRO A 309 4.34 -30.21 13.32
C PRO A 309 4.50 -29.41 12.02
N LYS A 310 3.58 -28.47 11.74
CA LYS A 310 3.59 -27.63 10.53
C LYS A 310 4.43 -26.35 10.67
N MET A 311 4.88 -26.00 11.88
CA MET A 311 5.72 -24.82 12.11
C MET A 311 7.19 -25.21 12.11
N PHE A 312 8.01 -24.47 11.36
CA PHE A 312 9.46 -24.68 11.32
C PHE A 312 10.24 -23.70 12.22
N GLU A 313 9.62 -22.61 12.65
CA GLU A 313 10.17 -21.63 13.60
C GLU A 313 9.03 -21.08 14.46
N TYR A 314 9.24 -21.04 15.76
CA TYR A 314 8.36 -20.39 16.73
C TYR A 314 8.91 -19.02 17.11
N LEU A 315 7.99 -18.14 17.49
CA LEU A 315 8.28 -16.79 17.94
C LEU A 315 7.47 -16.50 19.20
N VAL A 316 8.17 -16.15 20.28
CA VAL A 316 7.56 -15.55 21.46
C VAL A 316 7.79 -14.06 21.41
N GLU A 317 6.71 -13.28 21.37
CA GLU A 317 6.78 -11.83 21.54
C GLU A 317 6.36 -11.48 22.96
N TYR A 318 7.12 -10.65 23.67
CA TYR A 318 6.80 -10.19 25.01
C TYR A 318 7.08 -8.68 25.16
N ARG A 319 6.31 -7.99 25.99
CA ARG A 319 6.52 -6.59 26.36
C ARG A 319 6.01 -6.32 27.78
N GLU A 320 6.38 -5.19 28.37
CA GLU A 320 5.84 -4.80 29.68
C GLU A 320 4.32 -4.67 29.60
N GLN A 321 3.65 -5.28 30.57
CA GLN A 321 2.21 -5.23 30.70
C GLN A 321 1.78 -3.82 31.11
N ASP A 322 0.58 -3.39 30.66
CA ASP A 322 0.00 -2.07 30.96
C ASP A 322 0.80 -0.86 30.43
N ASN A 323 1.64 -1.08 29.41
CA ASN A 323 2.39 -0.02 28.71
C ASN A 323 2.16 -0.10 27.19
N ASP A 324 1.19 0.65 26.68
CA ASP A 324 0.83 0.66 25.25
C ASP A 324 1.95 1.15 24.31
N LYS A 325 2.94 1.86 24.86
CA LYS A 325 4.13 2.34 24.13
C LYS A 325 5.32 1.38 24.23
N ALA A 326 5.22 0.29 24.98
CA ALA A 326 6.30 -0.68 25.10
C ALA A 326 6.54 -1.43 23.79
N GLU A 327 7.80 -1.46 23.36
CA GLU A 327 8.22 -2.24 22.20
C GLU A 327 8.14 -3.74 22.47
N TRP A 328 7.78 -4.51 21.43
CA TRP A 328 7.77 -5.97 21.48
C TRP A 328 9.19 -6.53 21.37
N PHE A 329 9.59 -7.32 22.36
CA PHE A 329 10.79 -8.13 22.32
C PHE A 329 10.47 -9.52 21.79
N ASN A 330 11.40 -10.09 21.03
CA ASN A 330 11.19 -11.32 20.29
C ASN A 330 12.20 -12.38 20.71
N VAL A 331 11.71 -13.58 21.03
CA VAL A 331 12.51 -14.78 21.27
C VAL A 331 12.10 -15.84 20.26
N LYS A 332 13.04 -16.23 19.39
CA LYS A 332 12.83 -17.31 18.42
C LYS A 332 13.20 -18.65 19.03
N SER A 333 12.50 -19.70 18.64
CA SER A 333 12.82 -21.07 19.03
C SER A 333 12.41 -22.07 17.95
N ASN A 334 13.17 -23.16 17.82
CA ASN A 334 12.78 -24.30 16.99
C ASN A 334 12.12 -25.42 17.81
N ASP A 335 12.18 -25.31 19.13
CA ASP A 335 11.56 -26.23 20.08
C ASP A 335 10.20 -25.68 20.54
N PRO A 336 9.30 -26.52 21.08
CA PRO A 336 8.01 -26.09 21.65
C PRO A 336 8.15 -25.35 22.99
N GLN A 337 9.25 -24.63 23.17
CA GLN A 337 9.58 -23.82 24.33
C GLN A 337 10.50 -22.65 23.94
N ALA A 338 10.44 -21.54 24.66
CA ALA A 338 11.38 -20.44 24.57
C ALA A 338 11.70 -19.90 25.97
N VAL A 339 12.93 -19.42 26.17
CA VAL A 339 13.36 -18.88 27.47
C VAL A 339 13.62 -17.39 27.35
N ILE A 340 12.86 -16.60 28.10
CA ILE A 340 13.04 -15.16 28.26
C ILE A 340 14.00 -14.93 29.43
N ARG A 341 15.25 -14.54 29.11
CA ARG A 341 16.31 -14.29 30.10
C ARG A 341 16.45 -12.83 30.50
N ASP A 342 15.94 -11.91 29.69
CA ASP A 342 16.18 -10.46 29.86
C ASP A 342 15.00 -9.72 30.50
N ALA A 343 14.08 -10.46 31.15
CA ALA A 343 12.95 -9.87 31.84
C ALA A 343 13.40 -9.23 33.16
N ILE A 344 12.98 -7.99 33.40
CA ILE A 344 13.44 -7.19 34.54
C ILE A 344 12.76 -7.72 35.81
N PRO A 345 13.54 -8.02 36.89
CA PRO A 345 12.98 -8.42 38.18
C PRO A 345 11.95 -7.41 38.72
N GLY A 346 10.81 -7.89 39.20
CA GLY A 346 9.74 -7.06 39.77
C GLY A 346 8.77 -6.45 38.74
N HIS A 347 8.96 -6.73 37.44
CA HIS A 347 8.09 -6.24 36.38
C HIS A 347 7.11 -7.32 35.90
N LYS A 348 5.97 -6.87 35.37
CA LYS A 348 4.94 -7.70 34.74
C LYS A 348 5.05 -7.60 33.23
N TYR A 349 4.92 -8.73 32.55
CA TYR A 349 5.04 -8.82 31.11
C TYR A 349 3.81 -9.51 30.53
N GLU A 350 3.35 -9.00 29.39
CA GLU A 350 2.44 -9.74 28.52
C GLU A 350 3.23 -10.37 27.37
N TYR A 351 2.80 -11.54 26.94
CA TYR A 351 3.45 -12.31 25.88
C TYR A 351 2.45 -13.04 25.01
N ARG A 352 2.84 -13.31 23.77
CA ARG A 352 2.09 -14.15 22.83
C ARG A 352 3.04 -15.08 22.09
N VAL A 353 2.55 -16.27 21.79
CA VAL A 353 3.32 -17.28 21.06
C VAL A 353 2.75 -17.40 19.66
N GLY A 354 3.64 -17.38 18.68
CA GLY A 354 3.33 -17.58 17.29
C GLY A 354 4.37 -18.44 16.60
N GLY A 355 4.25 -18.53 15.29
CA GLY A 355 5.25 -19.20 14.48
C GLY A 355 5.00 -19.01 13.00
N SER A 356 5.88 -19.65 12.22
CA SER A 356 5.86 -19.60 10.76
C SER A 356 5.67 -21.00 10.19
N CYS A 357 4.64 -21.18 9.36
CA CYS A 357 4.40 -22.42 8.62
C CYS A 357 5.02 -22.38 7.21
N SER A 358 5.17 -21.19 6.64
CA SER A 358 5.85 -20.94 5.37
C SER A 358 6.68 -19.64 5.44
N LEU A 359 7.67 -19.50 4.56
CA LEU A 359 8.54 -18.32 4.49
C LEU A 359 7.70 -17.04 4.31
N GLY A 360 7.70 -16.16 5.33
CA GLY A 360 6.99 -14.88 5.31
C GLY A 360 5.55 -14.92 5.86
N SER A 361 5.02 -16.10 6.23
CA SER A 361 3.74 -16.24 6.93
C SER A 361 3.99 -16.29 8.44
N LYS A 362 3.38 -15.37 9.21
CA LYS A 362 3.51 -15.29 10.67
C LYS A 362 2.12 -15.33 11.28
N THR A 363 1.87 -16.31 12.14
CA THR A 363 0.63 -16.38 12.93
C THR A 363 0.94 -16.22 14.40
N LEU A 364 0.14 -15.41 15.08
CA LEU A 364 0.31 -15.03 16.47
C LEU A 364 -0.92 -15.47 17.26
N GLY A 365 -0.69 -16.08 18.41
CA GLY A 365 -1.74 -16.50 19.34
C GLY A 365 -2.25 -15.37 20.22
N GLU A 366 -3.04 -15.76 21.22
CA GLU A 366 -3.60 -14.88 22.23
C GLU A 366 -2.53 -14.34 23.19
N LEU A 367 -2.88 -13.26 23.89
CA LEU A 367 -2.02 -12.65 24.90
C LEU A 367 -2.16 -13.40 26.23
N HIS A 368 -1.03 -13.67 26.84
CA HIS A 368 -0.86 -14.23 28.18
C HIS A 368 0.02 -13.28 29.00
N ALA A 369 0.14 -13.52 30.30
CA ALA A 369 0.97 -12.69 31.17
C ALA A 369 1.81 -13.53 32.15
N PHE A 370 2.98 -12.99 32.53
CA PHE A 370 3.80 -13.51 33.62
C PHE A 370 4.42 -12.35 34.43
N GLU A 371 4.83 -12.64 35.66
CA GLU A 371 5.44 -11.65 36.56
C GLU A 371 6.80 -12.15 37.03
N MET A 372 7.80 -11.26 36.98
CA MET A 372 9.14 -11.56 37.45
C MET A 372 9.27 -11.27 38.95
N PRO A 373 9.81 -12.19 39.77
CA PRO A 373 10.10 -11.91 41.19
C PRO A 373 11.02 -10.70 41.34
N ALA A 374 10.72 -9.80 42.28
CA ALA A 374 11.58 -8.68 42.60
C ALA A 374 12.92 -9.18 43.17
N LYS A 375 14.04 -8.60 42.72
CA LYS A 375 15.37 -8.74 43.35
C LYS A 375 15.69 -7.46 44.11
N ASN A 376 16.34 -7.57 45.26
CA ASN A 376 16.80 -6.39 46.01
C ASN A 376 17.72 -5.54 45.14
N ALA A 377 17.47 -4.24 45.08
CA ALA A 377 18.33 -3.30 44.37
C ALA A 377 19.75 -3.38 44.93
N VAL A 378 20.74 -3.58 44.05
CA VAL A 378 22.15 -3.48 44.43
C VAL A 378 22.41 -2.03 44.84
N ASP A 379 22.90 -1.84 46.07
CA ASP A 379 23.24 -0.55 46.65
C ASP A 379 24.20 0.21 45.72
N SER A 380 23.74 1.31 45.13
CA SER A 380 24.45 2.12 44.14
C SER A 380 25.42 3.13 44.78
N GLY A 381 25.97 2.80 45.96
CA GLY A 381 26.88 3.66 46.73
C GLY A 381 28.31 3.80 46.19
N SER A 382 28.68 3.08 45.11
CA SER A 382 30.09 2.98 44.67
C SER A 382 30.31 3.23 43.17
N CYS A 383 29.60 4.20 42.58
CA CYS A 383 30.02 4.75 41.29
C CYS A 383 31.35 5.50 41.47
N GLY A 384 32.46 4.94 40.95
CA GLY A 384 33.78 5.56 40.99
C GLY A 384 34.88 4.74 41.69
N LEU A 385 34.54 3.58 42.27
CA LEU A 385 35.53 2.61 42.75
C LEU A 385 35.66 1.48 41.74
N LEU A 386 36.82 1.38 41.07
CA LEU A 386 37.18 0.18 40.34
C LEU A 386 37.41 -0.93 41.38
N SER A 387 36.46 -1.85 41.51
CA SER A 387 36.68 -3.08 42.26
C SER A 387 37.78 -3.89 41.57
N ASP A 388 38.76 -4.39 42.33
CA ASP A 388 39.75 -5.36 41.84
C ASP A 388 39.02 -6.65 41.41
N ILE A 389 38.74 -6.80 40.11
CA ILE A 389 38.11 -8.01 39.57
C ILE A 389 39.16 -9.14 39.62
N LYS A 390 39.06 -9.99 40.64
CA LYS A 390 39.85 -11.23 40.74
C LYS A 390 39.09 -12.37 40.08
N LEU A 391 39.45 -12.70 38.84
CA LEU A 391 38.96 -13.90 38.17
C LEU A 391 39.58 -15.14 38.85
N ALA A 392 38.74 -16.03 39.39
CA ALA A 392 39.19 -17.28 40.01
C ALA A 392 39.45 -18.41 39.01
N ASN A 393 38.90 -18.28 37.79
CA ASN A 393 38.93 -19.27 36.72
C ASN A 393 39.54 -18.68 35.45
N ASP A 394 40.59 -19.32 34.94
CA ASP A 394 41.35 -18.97 33.74
C ASP A 394 41.15 -19.92 32.56
N THR A 395 40.18 -20.84 32.64
CA THR A 395 39.90 -21.81 31.58
C THR A 395 39.00 -21.19 30.51
N VAL A 396 39.54 -21.00 29.30
CA VAL A 396 38.83 -20.39 28.15
C VAL A 396 37.65 -21.24 27.68
N LEU A 397 36.48 -20.60 27.54
CA LEU A 397 35.28 -21.18 26.95
C LEU A 397 35.41 -21.18 25.41
N LYS A 398 35.25 -22.35 24.79
CA LYS A 398 35.46 -22.55 23.35
C LYS A 398 34.20 -22.44 22.51
N THR A 399 33.04 -22.36 23.15
CA THR A 399 31.73 -22.33 22.50
C THR A 399 30.89 -21.20 23.07
N LEU A 400 30.73 -20.14 22.27
CA LEU A 400 29.75 -19.09 22.48
C LEU A 400 28.91 -18.96 21.20
N GLN A 401 27.62 -18.71 21.38
CA GLN A 401 26.65 -18.50 20.31
C GLN A 401 26.09 -17.08 20.37
N PRO A 402 25.56 -16.55 19.26
CA PRO A 402 24.66 -15.40 19.34
C PRO A 402 23.57 -15.64 20.41
N ASP A 403 23.15 -14.59 21.11
CA ASP A 403 22.26 -14.60 22.29
C ASP A 403 22.82 -15.14 23.61
N ASP A 404 24.03 -15.69 23.64
CA ASP A 404 24.68 -16.01 24.92
C ASP A 404 24.91 -14.74 25.77
N GLN A 405 24.79 -14.90 27.09
CA GLN A 405 25.11 -13.88 28.08
C GLN A 405 26.42 -14.22 28.82
N ILE A 406 27.25 -13.20 29.03
CA ILE A 406 28.48 -13.24 29.84
C ILE A 406 28.48 -12.11 30.87
N MET A 407 29.38 -12.16 31.84
CA MET A 407 29.62 -11.09 32.82
C MET A 407 30.92 -10.37 32.52
N ALA A 408 30.86 -9.05 32.30
CA ALA A 408 32.03 -8.18 32.20
C ALA A 408 32.13 -7.33 33.48
N GLY A 409 32.90 -7.81 34.45
CA GLY A 409 32.81 -7.30 35.83
C GLY A 409 31.42 -7.54 36.39
N ASP A 410 30.76 -6.48 36.86
CA ASP A 410 29.40 -6.53 37.42
C ASP A 410 28.29 -6.40 36.37
N PHE A 411 28.65 -6.27 35.08
CA PHE A 411 27.72 -5.97 34.01
C PHE A 411 27.39 -7.21 33.16
N PRO A 412 26.11 -7.64 33.10
CA PRO A 412 25.69 -8.68 32.17
C PRO A 412 25.70 -8.14 30.74
N VAL A 413 26.35 -8.88 29.84
CA VAL A 413 26.50 -8.56 28.43
C VAL A 413 25.91 -9.67 27.59
N ARG A 414 25.02 -9.32 26.66
CA ARG A 414 24.41 -10.27 25.73
C ARG A 414 24.83 -10.00 24.30
N PHE A 415 25.23 -11.04 23.59
CA PHE A 415 25.73 -10.94 22.22
C PHE A 415 24.59 -10.95 21.20
N THR A 416 24.64 -10.04 20.23
CA THR A 416 23.71 -10.00 19.09
C THR A 416 24.34 -10.56 17.83
N THR A 417 25.63 -10.31 17.61
CA THR A 417 26.42 -10.95 16.56
C THR A 417 27.72 -11.45 17.15
N LEU A 418 28.16 -12.63 16.70
CA LEU A 418 29.38 -13.25 17.18
C LEU A 418 30.16 -13.84 16.01
N LYS A 419 31.45 -13.52 15.94
CA LYS A 419 32.44 -14.13 15.07
C LYS A 419 33.47 -14.80 15.96
N ASN A 420 33.73 -16.08 15.70
CA ASN A 420 34.74 -16.85 16.40
C ASN A 420 36.05 -16.80 15.60
N SER A 421 37.15 -16.48 16.28
CA SER A 421 38.50 -16.57 15.75
C SER A 421 39.39 -17.37 16.71
N GLY A 422 39.16 -18.68 16.78
CA GLY A 422 39.95 -19.60 17.62
C GLY A 422 39.53 -19.53 19.09
N ASN A 423 40.34 -18.88 19.93
CA ASN A 423 40.07 -18.72 21.37
C ASN A 423 39.46 -17.35 21.71
N SER A 424 39.15 -16.53 20.70
CA SER A 424 38.61 -15.19 20.89
C SER A 424 37.39 -14.91 20.04
N TYR A 425 36.60 -13.95 20.50
CA TYR A 425 35.31 -13.60 19.93
C TYR A 425 35.24 -12.11 19.60
N SER A 426 34.64 -11.78 18.46
CA SER A 426 34.41 -10.40 18.02
C SER A 426 32.97 -10.25 17.57
N GLY A 427 32.37 -9.09 17.78
CA GLY A 427 30.96 -8.93 17.46
C GLY A 427 30.31 -7.70 18.05
N THR A 428 28.99 -7.77 18.13
CA THR A 428 28.15 -6.73 18.73
C THR A 428 27.23 -7.36 19.77
N GLY A 429 26.78 -6.54 20.71
CA GLY A 429 25.92 -6.96 21.81
C GLY A 429 25.27 -5.78 22.50
N TYR A 430 24.73 -6.01 23.68
CA TYR A 430 24.29 -4.96 24.59
C TYR A 430 24.59 -5.32 26.04
N ILE A 431 24.83 -4.29 26.85
CA ILE A 431 25.00 -4.39 28.30
C ILE A 431 23.70 -3.94 28.96
N THR A 432 23.23 -4.67 29.98
CA THR A 432 22.11 -4.24 30.83
C THR A 432 22.66 -3.63 32.12
N ILE A 433 22.32 -2.39 32.44
CA ILE A 433 22.88 -1.65 33.59
C ILE A 433 21.89 -1.65 34.76
N PRO A 434 22.09 -2.47 35.82
CA PRO A 434 21.09 -2.65 36.87
C PRO A 434 20.77 -1.39 37.68
N PHE A 435 21.78 -0.58 38.03
CA PHE A 435 21.59 0.66 38.80
C PHE A 435 21.05 1.84 37.96
N LEU A 436 20.97 1.70 36.63
CA LEU A 436 20.37 2.68 35.73
C LEU A 436 19.00 2.18 35.24
N GLY A 437 18.23 1.55 36.13
CA GLY A 437 16.90 1.02 35.80
C GLY A 437 16.90 -0.09 34.75
N TYR A 438 17.98 -0.90 34.68
CA TYR A 438 18.15 -1.98 33.70
C TYR A 438 18.17 -1.53 32.22
N ASN A 439 18.57 -0.27 31.96
CA ASN A 439 18.75 0.23 30.61
C ASN A 439 19.78 -0.59 29.80
N ARG A 440 19.45 -0.87 28.53
CA ARG A 440 20.30 -1.64 27.59
C ARG A 440 21.15 -0.71 26.72
N VAL A 441 22.47 -0.89 26.76
CA VAL A 441 23.43 -0.07 25.99
C VAL A 441 24.14 -0.95 24.97
N LYS A 442 24.03 -0.61 23.68
CA LYS A 442 24.71 -1.37 22.60
C LYS A 442 26.22 -1.29 22.75
N VAL A 443 26.89 -2.41 22.54
CA VAL A 443 28.35 -2.54 22.57
C VAL A 443 28.86 -3.24 21.33
N LYS A 444 30.10 -2.91 20.95
CA LYS A 444 30.92 -3.60 19.97
C LYS A 444 32.20 -4.04 20.67
N PHE A 445 32.67 -5.22 20.32
CA PHE A 445 33.86 -5.78 20.91
C PHE A 445 34.66 -6.54 19.86
N ASP A 446 35.95 -6.59 20.07
CA ASP A 446 36.89 -7.26 19.19
C ASP A 446 37.89 -8.04 20.05
N ASN A 447 38.13 -9.30 19.67
CA ASN A 447 39.12 -10.18 20.27
C ASN A 447 38.95 -10.40 21.79
N ILE A 448 37.70 -10.59 22.27
CA ILE A 448 37.45 -10.90 23.68
C ILE A 448 37.68 -12.38 23.99
N GLN A 449 38.10 -12.70 25.21
CA GLN A 449 38.16 -14.06 25.74
C GLN A 449 37.26 -14.18 26.95
N VAL A 450 36.58 -15.32 27.07
CA VAL A 450 35.59 -15.59 28.13
C VAL A 450 35.96 -16.92 28.79
N ASN A 451 35.88 -17.00 30.12
CA ASN A 451 36.12 -18.26 30.83
C ASN A 451 34.88 -19.17 30.82
N THR A 452 35.05 -20.40 31.29
CA THR A 452 33.97 -21.39 31.41
C THR A 452 32.86 -20.99 32.39
N ASP A 453 33.13 -20.06 33.32
CA ASP A 453 32.11 -19.42 34.18
C ASP A 453 31.39 -18.25 33.50
N ARG A 454 31.61 -18.06 32.19
CA ARG A 454 31.03 -16.99 31.37
C ARG A 454 31.40 -15.59 31.85
N GLN A 455 32.61 -15.41 32.36
CA GLN A 455 33.18 -14.11 32.75
C GLN A 455 34.20 -13.65 31.71
N LEU A 456 34.20 -12.35 31.42
CA LEU A 456 35.17 -11.72 30.52
C LEU A 456 36.57 -11.81 31.13
N MET A 457 37.47 -12.51 30.43
CA MET A 457 38.87 -12.67 30.84
C MET A 457 39.80 -11.62 30.23
N LYS A 458 39.63 -11.36 28.92
CA LYS A 458 40.49 -10.45 28.14
C LYS A 458 39.68 -9.72 27.08
N GLY A 459 40.16 -8.55 26.68
CA GLY A 459 39.53 -7.68 25.69
C GLY A 459 38.61 -6.63 26.32
N ILE A 460 38.11 -5.72 25.49
CA ILE A 460 37.30 -4.56 25.92
C ILE A 460 35.98 -4.55 25.15
N LEU A 461 34.89 -4.28 25.86
CA LEU A 461 33.58 -4.02 25.27
C LEU A 461 33.39 -2.50 25.18
N MET A 462 33.28 -1.96 23.97
CA MET A 462 33.10 -0.54 23.73
C MET A 462 31.63 -0.25 23.40
N THR A 463 31.02 0.74 24.05
CA THR A 463 29.64 1.15 23.73
C THR A 463 29.58 1.76 22.33
N THR A 464 28.65 1.30 21.49
CA THR A 464 28.30 1.98 20.22
C THR A 464 27.22 3.04 20.43
N PHE A 465 27.01 3.44 21.68
CA PHE A 465 25.99 4.39 22.08
C PHE A 465 26.33 5.77 21.49
N ASP A 466 25.50 6.20 20.55
CA ASP A 466 25.46 7.57 20.05
C ASP A 466 24.29 8.25 20.77
N SER A 467 24.58 9.17 21.68
CA SER A 467 23.59 9.84 22.53
C SER A 467 22.52 10.63 21.76
N THR A 468 22.66 10.74 20.43
CA THR A 468 21.76 11.48 19.54
C THR A 468 20.64 10.64 18.90
N LYS A 469 20.73 9.30 18.91
CA LYS A 469 19.72 8.41 18.27
C LYS A 469 18.49 8.08 19.13
N LEU A 470 18.43 8.56 20.37
CA LEU A 470 17.27 8.42 21.26
C LEU A 470 16.14 9.42 20.96
N GLN A 471 16.38 10.40 20.09
CA GLN A 471 15.33 11.33 19.66
C GLN A 471 14.90 10.98 18.23
N GLY A 472 13.91 10.10 18.14
CA GLY A 472 13.19 9.84 16.90
C GLY A 472 12.35 11.05 16.50
N THR A 473 12.93 11.93 15.69
CA THR A 473 12.25 12.77 14.71
C THR A 473 13.17 12.92 13.50
N ASN A 474 12.60 12.77 12.31
CA ASN A 474 13.30 12.81 11.03
C ASN A 474 14.21 14.04 10.94
N VAL A 475 15.51 13.82 10.82
CA VAL A 475 16.52 14.88 10.84
C VAL A 475 16.53 15.69 9.53
N ASP A 476 15.87 15.20 8.48
CA ASP A 476 15.64 15.92 7.22
C ASP A 476 14.55 17.02 7.33
N SER A 477 13.70 17.03 8.37
CA SER A 477 12.56 17.95 8.46
C SER A 477 12.92 19.36 8.94
N VAL A 478 13.92 19.52 9.82
CA VAL A 478 14.08 20.76 10.60
C VAL A 478 14.42 22.01 9.75
N VAL A 479 14.98 21.88 8.54
CA VAL A 479 15.36 23.06 7.71
C VAL A 479 14.62 23.17 6.38
N GLN A 480 14.21 22.05 5.76
CA GLN A 480 13.20 22.14 4.68
C GLN A 480 11.89 22.72 5.22
N ALA A 481 11.57 22.47 6.50
CA ALA A 481 10.35 22.96 7.12
C ALA A 481 10.43 24.46 7.53
N ILE A 482 11.61 24.99 7.91
CA ILE A 482 11.80 26.44 8.18
C ILE A 482 11.40 27.32 6.98
N SER A 483 11.67 26.85 5.74
CA SER A 483 11.26 27.51 4.50
C SER A 483 9.76 27.34 4.21
N ASN A 484 9.16 26.23 4.64
CA ASN A 484 7.74 25.94 4.42
C ASN A 484 6.85 26.78 5.35
N LEU A 485 7.23 26.96 6.62
CA LEU A 485 6.48 27.80 7.56
C LEU A 485 6.50 29.28 7.14
N ALA A 486 7.62 29.79 6.63
CA ALA A 486 7.70 31.15 6.09
C ALA A 486 6.77 31.35 4.88
N SER A 487 6.65 30.34 4.01
CA SER A 487 5.72 30.38 2.86
C SER A 487 4.26 30.42 3.31
N VAL A 488 3.86 29.56 4.25
CA VAL A 488 2.47 29.51 4.77
C VAL A 488 2.10 30.81 5.48
N ILE A 489 3.05 31.41 6.20
CA ILE A 489 2.84 32.70 6.87
C ILE A 489 2.77 33.86 5.86
N ASN A 490 3.54 33.82 4.77
CA ASN A 490 3.41 34.79 3.69
C ASN A 490 2.03 34.72 3.02
N ASP A 491 1.53 33.50 2.78
CA ASP A 491 0.18 33.30 2.26
C ASP A 491 -0.89 33.81 3.25
N LEU A 492 -0.66 33.65 4.56
CA LEU A 492 -1.53 34.17 5.60
C LEU A 492 -1.59 35.69 5.59
N ILE A 493 -0.46 36.38 5.42
CA ILE A 493 -0.40 37.85 5.36
C ILE A 493 -1.28 38.38 4.22
N HIS A 494 -1.27 37.70 3.07
CA HIS A 494 -2.07 38.06 1.91
C HIS A 494 -3.53 37.56 1.95
N LEU A 495 -3.91 36.81 2.99
CA LEU A 495 -5.27 36.32 3.16
C LEU A 495 -6.23 37.47 3.51
N THR A 496 -7.28 37.63 2.72
CA THR A 496 -8.35 38.59 2.99
C THR A 496 -9.36 38.02 3.98
N ILE A 497 -10.03 38.90 4.73
CA ILE A 497 -11.03 38.48 5.73
C ILE A 497 -12.26 37.77 5.10
N ASP A 498 -12.49 37.96 3.80
CA ASP A 498 -13.55 37.27 3.05
C ASP A 498 -13.19 35.83 2.65
N ALA A 499 -12.02 35.33 3.05
CA ALA A 499 -11.65 33.93 2.86
C ALA A 499 -12.63 32.97 3.56
N ASP A 500 -12.83 31.79 2.97
CA ASP A 500 -13.62 30.72 3.57
C ASP A 500 -13.00 30.30 4.92
N TYR A 501 -13.85 30.06 5.93
CA TYR A 501 -13.46 29.51 7.22
C TYR A 501 -12.61 28.25 7.07
N VAL A 502 -12.96 27.36 6.13
CA VAL A 502 -12.22 26.11 5.88
C VAL A 502 -10.77 26.42 5.51
N LYS A 503 -10.55 27.45 4.67
CA LYS A 503 -9.21 27.86 4.23
C LYS A 503 -8.39 28.45 5.39
N VAL A 504 -9.00 29.28 6.24
CA VAL A 504 -8.32 29.83 7.44
C VAL A 504 -7.92 28.70 8.38
N LYS A 505 -8.82 27.72 8.60
CA LYS A 505 -8.57 26.55 9.45
C LYS A 505 -7.45 25.65 8.90
N GLU A 506 -7.45 25.38 7.61
CA GLU A 506 -6.39 24.60 6.96
C GLU A 506 -5.01 25.26 7.12
N MET A 507 -4.93 26.60 6.95
CA MET A 507 -3.69 27.34 7.15
C MET A 507 -3.23 27.33 8.61
N ALA A 508 -4.15 27.47 9.57
CA ALA A 508 -3.84 27.38 10.99
C ALA A 508 -3.32 25.99 11.40
N GLU A 509 -3.92 24.91 10.90
CA GLU A 509 -3.44 23.55 11.16
C GLU A 509 -2.09 23.27 10.49
N GLN A 510 -1.84 23.83 9.30
CA GLN A 510 -0.50 23.76 8.69
C GLN A 510 0.55 24.51 9.50
N ILE A 511 0.23 25.69 10.04
CA ILE A 511 1.11 26.47 10.93
C ILE A 511 1.44 25.66 12.19
N LYS A 512 0.43 25.05 12.84
CA LYS A 512 0.62 24.21 14.03
C LYS A 512 1.50 23.01 13.75
N LYS A 513 1.23 22.29 12.66
CA LYS A 513 2.02 21.12 12.27
C LYS A 513 3.49 21.47 12.08
N LEU A 514 3.77 22.55 11.33
CA LEU A 514 5.13 23.01 11.09
C LEU A 514 5.78 23.54 12.38
N ALA A 515 5.03 24.20 13.26
CA ALA A 515 5.52 24.62 14.57
C ALA A 515 5.91 23.42 15.47
N GLU A 516 5.11 22.36 15.46
CA GLU A 516 5.32 21.13 16.24
C GLU A 516 6.61 20.40 15.84
N GLU A 517 6.98 20.49 14.56
CA GLU A 517 8.16 19.85 13.98
C GLU A 517 9.45 20.68 14.13
N GLU A 518 9.32 22.02 14.24
CA GLU A 518 10.44 22.94 14.02
C GLU A 518 10.84 23.82 15.21
N LEU A 519 9.91 24.09 16.15
CA LEU A 519 10.10 25.15 17.14
C LEU A 519 10.47 24.61 18.53
N PRO A 520 11.31 25.34 19.29
CA PRO A 520 11.43 25.18 20.74
C PRO A 520 10.05 25.18 21.41
N GLU A 521 9.86 24.42 22.49
CA GLU A 521 8.56 24.30 23.17
C GLU A 521 7.90 25.66 23.53
N ASP A 522 8.69 26.68 23.88
CA ASP A 522 8.18 28.04 24.14
C ASP A 522 7.58 28.70 22.88
N LEU A 523 8.34 28.71 21.77
CA LEU A 523 7.89 29.30 20.51
C LEU A 523 6.78 28.47 19.85
N LYS A 524 6.84 27.15 20.00
CA LYS A 524 5.82 26.20 19.56
C LYS A 524 4.48 26.49 20.24
N THR A 525 4.48 26.58 21.57
CA THR A 525 3.27 26.88 22.34
C THR A 525 2.65 28.20 21.90
N ARG A 526 3.48 29.23 21.73
CA ARG A 526 3.03 30.56 21.30
C ARG A 526 2.55 30.59 19.86
N MET A 527 3.18 29.83 18.96
CA MET A 527 2.75 29.72 17.56
C MET A 527 1.42 28.96 17.44
N ASN A 528 1.25 27.88 18.21
CA ASN A 528 0.00 27.14 18.29
C ASN A 528 -1.14 28.03 18.83
N GLN A 529 -0.86 28.80 19.89
CA GLN A 529 -1.81 29.76 20.44
C GLN A 529 -2.19 30.86 19.43
N ALA A 530 -1.21 31.42 18.71
CA ALA A 530 -1.48 32.42 17.67
C ALA A 530 -2.33 31.85 16.52
N ALA A 531 -2.08 30.60 16.12
CA ALA A 531 -2.88 29.90 15.11
C ALA A 531 -4.31 29.62 15.60
N ASP A 532 -4.51 29.28 16.88
CA ASP A 532 -5.84 29.12 17.47
C ASP A 532 -6.60 30.45 17.54
N ASN A 533 -5.93 31.54 17.93
CA ASN A 533 -6.50 32.88 17.96
C ASN A 533 -6.99 33.32 16.57
N LEU A 534 -6.27 32.94 15.50
CA LEU A 534 -6.66 33.21 14.13
C LEU A 534 -7.98 32.50 13.74
N VAL A 535 -8.13 31.22 14.09
CA VAL A 535 -9.36 30.46 13.82
C VAL A 535 -10.52 31.04 14.61
N ASN A 536 -10.33 31.30 15.91
CA ASN A 536 -11.35 31.87 16.78
C ASN A 536 -11.82 33.25 16.29
N ALA A 537 -10.90 34.11 15.87
CA ALA A 537 -11.25 35.42 15.32
C ALA A 537 -12.05 35.30 14.02
N LYS A 538 -11.80 34.29 13.18
CA LYS A 538 -12.59 34.04 11.97
C LYS A 538 -14.00 33.55 12.31
N GLU A 539 -14.16 32.68 13.31
CA GLU A 539 -15.48 32.23 13.77
C GLU A 539 -16.31 33.40 14.30
N GLU A 540 -15.70 34.28 15.09
CA GLU A 540 -16.36 35.49 15.60
C GLU A 540 -16.80 36.42 14.46
N TYR A 541 -15.98 36.59 13.41
CA TYR A 541 -16.33 37.39 12.25
C TYR A 541 -17.49 36.78 11.44
N ASP A 542 -17.48 35.47 11.20
CA ASP A 542 -18.55 34.79 10.48
C ASP A 542 -19.87 34.80 11.27
N ALA A 543 -19.81 34.68 12.59
CA ALA A 543 -20.97 34.84 13.47
C ALA A 543 -21.51 36.27 13.42
N ALA A 544 -20.65 37.29 13.49
CA ALA A 544 -21.04 38.70 13.40
C ALA A 544 -21.68 39.03 12.04
N LYS A 545 -21.17 38.48 10.92
CA LYS A 545 -21.79 38.62 9.59
C LYS A 545 -23.18 37.99 9.51
N LYS A 546 -23.39 36.82 10.14
CA LYS A 546 -24.71 36.18 10.22
C LYS A 546 -25.70 37.01 11.05
N GLU A 547 -25.26 37.57 12.17
CA GLU A 547 -26.08 38.48 12.97
C GLU A 547 -26.49 39.73 12.18
N LEU A 548 -25.56 40.32 11.43
CA LEU A 548 -25.84 41.48 10.57
C LEU A 548 -26.87 41.14 9.47
N ALA A 549 -26.78 39.95 8.87
CA ALA A 549 -27.74 39.49 7.88
C ALA A 549 -29.15 39.22 8.47
N ALA A 550 -29.23 38.86 9.75
CA ALA A 550 -30.48 38.56 10.45
C ALA A 550 -31.16 39.79 11.07
N ALA A 551 -30.45 40.92 11.20
CA ALA A 551 -30.93 42.15 11.83
C ALA A 551 -32.07 42.81 11.04
N LYS A 552 -33.20 43.09 11.71
CA LYS A 552 -34.43 43.58 11.07
C LYS A 552 -34.67 45.06 11.34
N THR A 553 -34.18 45.59 12.46
CA THR A 553 -34.33 47.01 12.82
C THR A 553 -33.07 47.82 12.52
N PRO A 554 -33.16 49.16 12.35
CA PRO A 554 -32.00 50.03 12.19
C PRO A 554 -31.03 49.98 13.38
N GLU A 555 -31.55 49.81 14.60
CA GLU A 555 -30.76 49.72 15.84
C GLU A 555 -30.01 48.39 15.93
N GLU A 556 -30.66 47.27 15.58
CA GLU A 556 -30.02 45.95 15.48
C GLU A 556 -28.92 45.94 14.41
N LYS A 557 -29.15 46.61 13.27
CA LYS A 557 -28.15 46.72 12.20
C LYS A 557 -26.93 47.51 12.65
N ALA A 558 -27.11 48.66 13.29
CA ALA A 558 -26.00 49.47 13.79
C ALA A 558 -25.15 48.71 14.83
N ALA A 559 -25.78 47.95 15.73
CA ALA A 559 -25.08 47.12 16.70
C ALA A 559 -24.32 45.94 16.04
N ALA A 560 -24.94 45.28 15.07
CA ALA A 560 -24.32 44.18 14.34
C ALA A 560 -23.16 44.66 13.42
N GLU A 561 -23.29 45.84 12.79
CA GLU A 561 -22.21 46.46 12.02
C GLU A 561 -20.98 46.77 12.89
N GLN A 562 -21.19 47.24 14.14
CA GLN A 562 -20.09 47.46 15.07
C GLN A 562 -19.41 46.14 15.47
N LYS A 563 -20.19 45.08 15.74
CA LYS A 563 -19.63 43.75 16.02
C LYS A 563 -18.79 43.21 14.86
N VAL A 564 -19.22 43.41 13.62
CA VAL A 564 -18.45 43.00 12.42
C VAL A 564 -17.11 43.75 12.37
N LYS A 565 -17.10 45.06 12.62
CA LYS A 565 -15.86 45.86 12.65
C LYS A 565 -14.91 45.43 13.78
N ASP A 566 -15.46 45.13 14.95
CA ASP A 566 -14.66 44.67 16.09
C ASP A 566 -14.05 43.28 15.82
N ALA A 567 -14.81 42.37 15.21
CA ALA A 567 -14.33 41.05 14.80
C ALA A 567 -13.31 41.13 13.65
N GLU A 568 -13.48 42.05 12.70
CA GLU A 568 -12.50 42.32 11.65
C GLU A 568 -11.16 42.78 12.21
N LYS A 569 -11.19 43.69 13.18
CA LYS A 569 -9.98 44.12 13.88
C LYS A 569 -9.31 42.95 14.62
N LYS A 570 -10.07 42.10 15.30
CA LYS A 570 -9.53 40.92 15.99
C LYS A 570 -8.86 39.94 15.03
N PHE A 571 -9.41 39.74 13.83
CA PHE A 571 -8.82 38.87 12.82
C PHE A 571 -7.47 39.40 12.32
N GLU A 572 -7.37 40.70 12.05
CA GLU A 572 -6.10 41.35 11.67
C GLU A 572 -5.07 41.37 12.81
N ASP A 573 -5.50 41.51 14.06
CA ASP A 573 -4.61 41.43 15.21
C ASP A 573 -4.08 39.99 15.42
N ALA A 574 -4.91 38.96 15.19
CA ALA A 574 -4.48 37.56 15.23
C ALA A 574 -3.47 37.21 14.11
N LYS A 575 -3.65 37.75 12.90
CA LYS A 575 -2.65 37.62 11.81
C LYS A 575 -1.29 38.20 12.21
N LYS A 576 -1.29 39.38 12.84
CA LYS A 576 -0.05 40.01 13.34
C LYS A 576 0.61 39.20 14.45
N GLU A 577 -0.16 38.54 15.29
CA GLU A 577 0.37 37.67 16.34
C GLU A 577 1.22 36.53 15.75
N VAL A 578 0.72 35.85 14.71
CA VAL A 578 1.47 34.83 13.97
C VAL A 578 2.75 35.39 13.36
N GLU A 579 2.68 36.59 12.76
CA GLU A 579 3.85 37.27 12.18
C GLU A 579 4.92 37.60 13.24
N VAL A 580 4.51 38.06 14.42
CA VAL A 580 5.42 38.40 15.52
C VAL A 580 6.17 37.16 16.01
N VAL A 581 5.46 36.04 16.23
CA VAL A 581 6.10 34.79 16.67
C VAL A 581 7.06 34.27 15.59
N ASN A 582 6.75 34.44 14.30
CA ASN A 582 7.67 34.08 13.22
C ASN A 582 8.93 34.94 13.18
N LYS A 583 8.83 36.25 13.42
CA LYS A 583 10.02 37.13 13.53
C LYS A 583 10.93 36.73 14.69
N GLU A 584 10.37 36.21 15.77
CA GLU A 584 11.15 35.68 16.89
C GLU A 584 11.87 34.37 16.52
N LYS A 585 11.23 33.48 15.75
CA LYS A 585 11.88 32.31 15.15
C LYS A 585 13.09 32.72 14.31
N GLU A 586 12.93 33.67 13.39
CA GLU A 586 14.02 34.13 12.50
C GLU A 586 15.21 34.70 13.28
N LYS A 587 14.95 35.43 14.37
CA LYS A 587 15.99 35.92 15.28
C LYS A 587 16.74 34.78 15.97
N LEU A 588 16.04 33.75 16.43
CA LEU A 588 16.65 32.59 17.06
C LEU A 588 17.56 31.82 16.08
N VAL A 589 17.06 31.54 14.87
CA VAL A 589 17.83 30.87 13.81
C VAL A 589 19.09 31.66 13.47
N THR A 590 18.97 32.97 13.31
CA THR A 590 20.10 33.86 13.02
C THR A 590 21.12 33.87 14.16
N ALA A 591 20.66 33.88 15.42
CA ALA A 591 21.53 33.85 16.58
C ALA A 591 22.33 32.53 16.68
N VAL A 592 21.70 31.40 16.39
CA VAL A 592 22.36 30.09 16.36
C VAL A 592 23.33 29.98 15.19
N ALA A 593 22.96 30.50 14.02
CA ALA A 593 23.85 30.54 12.86
C ALA A 593 25.11 31.38 13.13
N ASN A 594 24.97 32.53 13.79
CA ASN A 594 26.09 33.38 14.20
C ASN A 594 27.07 32.66 15.14
N VAL A 595 26.55 31.87 16.09
CA VAL A 595 27.37 31.04 16.98
C VAL A 595 28.22 30.06 16.19
N ILE A 596 27.64 29.34 15.22
CA ILE A 596 28.36 28.35 14.41
C ILE A 596 29.42 29.00 13.53
N VAL A 597 29.08 30.11 12.86
CA VAL A 597 30.06 30.87 12.06
C VAL A 597 31.23 31.35 12.92
N THR A 598 30.94 31.84 14.13
CA THR A 598 31.98 32.30 15.05
C THR A 598 32.86 31.13 15.50
N ALA A 599 32.27 29.98 15.83
CA ALA A 599 33.00 28.77 16.16
C ALA A 599 33.93 28.30 15.03
N ILE A 600 33.46 28.31 13.78
CA ILE A 600 34.25 27.92 12.61
C ILE A 600 35.41 28.91 12.38
N LYS A 601 35.18 30.21 12.57
CA LYS A 601 36.23 31.25 12.47
C LYS A 601 37.31 31.09 13.55
N GLU A 602 36.89 30.82 14.79
CA GLU A 602 37.81 30.53 15.89
C GLU A 602 38.59 29.25 15.63
N LEU A 603 37.94 28.16 15.20
CA LEU A 603 38.60 26.91 14.85
C LEU A 603 39.65 27.09 13.75
N LYS A 604 39.37 27.88 12.71
CA LYS A 604 40.37 28.18 11.68
C LYS A 604 41.61 28.88 12.25
N THR A 605 41.39 29.76 13.23
CA THR A 605 42.48 30.50 13.87
C THR A 605 43.32 29.55 14.73
N GLU A 606 42.66 28.69 15.50
CA GLU A 606 43.31 27.65 16.31
C GLU A 606 44.06 26.62 15.44
N SER A 607 43.45 26.21 14.31
CA SER A 607 43.98 25.19 13.41
C SER A 607 45.16 25.63 12.58
N ALA A 608 45.45 26.93 12.49
CA ALA A 608 46.64 27.45 11.81
C ALA A 608 47.93 26.89 12.44
N SER A 609 47.92 26.64 13.75
CA SER A 609 49.06 26.04 14.46
C SER A 609 49.27 24.54 14.16
N TRP A 610 48.26 23.87 13.58
CA TRP A 610 48.24 22.43 13.29
C TRP A 610 48.87 22.09 11.93
N GLU A 611 48.98 23.06 11.02
CA GLU A 611 49.50 22.88 9.66
C GLU A 611 51.04 22.86 9.63
N GLN A 612 51.67 22.11 10.53
CA GLN A 612 53.14 22.00 10.63
C GLN A 612 53.68 20.99 9.61
N THR A 613 53.55 21.30 8.32
CA THR A 613 53.99 20.42 7.22
C THR A 613 55.46 20.02 7.31
N GLY A 614 56.33 20.88 7.83
CA GLY A 614 57.74 20.54 8.08
C GLY A 614 57.95 19.40 9.07
N LYS A 615 57.07 19.25 10.08
CA LYS A 615 57.11 18.08 10.98
C LYS A 615 56.61 16.82 10.30
N LEU A 616 55.63 16.93 9.40
CA LEU A 616 55.14 15.79 8.62
C LEU A 616 56.22 15.26 7.68
N GLU A 617 56.95 16.16 7.00
CA GLU A 617 58.10 15.80 6.15
C GLU A 617 59.23 15.15 6.95
N GLU A 618 59.56 15.69 8.13
CA GLU A 618 60.53 15.11 9.05
C GLU A 618 60.12 13.70 9.51
N LYS A 619 58.87 13.50 9.94
CA LYS A 619 58.35 12.19 10.38
C LYS A 619 58.24 11.20 9.21
N MET A 620 57.92 11.66 8.01
CA MET A 620 57.91 10.83 6.81
C MET A 620 59.31 10.39 6.40
N ALA A 621 60.30 11.28 6.51
CA ALA A 621 61.71 10.95 6.27
C ALA A 621 62.21 9.92 7.29
N ALA A 622 61.89 10.08 8.58
CA ALA A 622 62.20 9.10 9.61
C ALA A 622 61.53 7.74 9.34
N LEU A 623 60.26 7.74 8.93
CA LEU A 623 59.55 6.51 8.56
C LEU A 623 60.19 5.82 7.34
N LYS A 624 60.56 6.57 6.30
CA LYS A 624 61.28 6.04 5.13
C LYS A 624 62.63 5.43 5.53
N GLN A 625 63.37 6.07 6.42
CA GLN A 625 64.65 5.56 6.91
C GLN A 625 64.50 4.21 7.65
N GLU A 626 63.46 4.05 8.47
CA GLU A 626 63.16 2.77 9.14
C GLU A 626 62.73 1.67 8.16
N VAL A 627 62.00 2.00 7.10
CA VAL A 627 61.50 1.04 6.10
C VAL A 627 62.59 0.60 5.12
N PHE A 628 63.37 1.54 4.59
CA PHE A 628 64.28 1.29 3.48
C PHE A 628 65.73 1.10 3.96
N ASP A 629 66.30 2.13 4.60
CA ASP A 629 67.73 2.18 4.88
C ASP A 629 68.18 1.12 5.88
N LYS A 630 67.41 0.89 6.95
CA LYS A 630 67.72 -0.14 7.96
C LYS A 630 67.48 -1.58 7.48
N GLN A 631 66.67 -1.76 6.44
CA GLN A 631 66.41 -3.07 5.84
C GLN A 631 67.33 -3.35 4.64
N GLY A 632 68.25 -2.44 4.31
CA GLY A 632 69.14 -2.55 3.16
C GLY A 632 68.43 -2.47 1.80
N LEU A 633 67.24 -1.87 1.79
CA LEU A 633 66.40 -1.70 0.61
C LEU A 633 66.65 -0.32 -0.01
N SER A 634 66.74 -0.24 -1.33
CA SER A 634 66.84 1.01 -2.07
C SER A 634 65.51 1.36 -2.75
N GLU A 635 65.10 2.63 -2.72
CA GLU A 635 63.91 3.12 -3.43
C GLU A 635 64.13 2.95 -4.94
N THR A 636 63.45 1.97 -5.57
CA THR A 636 63.45 1.81 -7.03
C THR A 636 62.50 2.84 -7.64
N GLN A 637 63.00 3.72 -8.51
CA GLN A 637 62.12 4.54 -9.34
C GLN A 637 61.27 3.65 -10.24
N GLU A 638 59.99 4.00 -10.39
CA GLU A 638 59.02 3.30 -11.23
C GLU A 638 59.62 3.00 -12.62
N THR A 639 60.00 1.74 -12.80
CA THR A 639 60.05 1.11 -14.12
C THR A 639 58.83 0.22 -14.24
N ASP A 640 58.20 0.29 -15.41
CA ASP A 640 56.89 -0.24 -15.83
C ASP A 640 56.71 -1.78 -15.73
N ASP A 641 57.40 -2.46 -14.81
CA ASP A 641 57.21 -3.87 -14.50
C ASP A 641 56.44 -4.02 -13.19
N SER A 642 55.12 -4.14 -13.35
CA SER A 642 54.13 -4.32 -12.30
C SER A 642 54.23 -5.71 -11.64
N LEU A 643 55.09 -5.84 -10.63
CA LEU A 643 55.00 -6.93 -9.66
C LEU A 643 54.10 -6.49 -8.50
N VAL A 644 52.79 -6.66 -8.67
CA VAL A 644 51.82 -6.45 -7.58
C VAL A 644 51.98 -7.58 -6.56
N VAL A 645 52.69 -7.30 -5.47
CA VAL A 645 52.65 -8.15 -4.27
C VAL A 645 51.31 -7.88 -3.58
N ASN A 646 50.32 -8.72 -3.87
CA ASN A 646 49.09 -8.77 -3.07
C ASN A 646 49.43 -9.19 -1.63
N VAL A 647 48.75 -8.58 -0.66
CA VAL A 647 48.87 -8.89 0.78
C VAL A 647 48.72 -10.42 0.99
N VAL A 648 49.82 -11.09 1.33
CA VAL A 648 49.87 -12.57 1.46
C VAL A 648 49.28 -13.05 2.80
N GLY A 649 49.02 -12.13 3.73
CA GLY A 649 48.32 -12.39 4.99
C GLY A 649 48.51 -11.23 5.96
N VAL A 650 47.48 -10.95 6.76
CA VAL A 650 47.55 -10.03 7.90
C VAL A 650 47.82 -10.86 9.13
N PHE A 651 49.00 -10.71 9.73
CA PHE A 651 49.37 -11.39 10.97
C PHE A 651 49.26 -10.39 12.13
N GLN A 652 48.53 -10.76 13.19
CA GLN A 652 48.56 -10.00 14.45
C GLN A 652 49.74 -10.49 15.28
N ILE A 653 50.68 -9.58 15.56
CA ILE A 653 51.86 -9.82 16.38
C ILE A 653 51.61 -9.14 17.72
N THR A 654 51.80 -9.86 18.83
CA THR A 654 51.65 -9.27 20.16
C THR A 654 52.89 -8.45 20.52
N GLU A 655 52.76 -7.49 21.45
CA GLU A 655 53.83 -6.49 21.72
C GLU A 655 55.13 -7.12 22.28
N ASP A 656 55.01 -8.31 22.85
CA ASP A 656 56.09 -9.20 23.32
C ASP A 656 56.79 -9.98 22.19
N GLU A 657 56.15 -10.13 21.03
CA GLU A 657 56.69 -10.79 19.84
C GLU A 657 57.38 -9.79 18.87
N MET A 658 57.26 -8.49 19.13
CA MET A 658 57.87 -7.43 18.32
C MET A 658 59.37 -7.29 18.59
N THR A 659 60.18 -7.32 17.53
CA THR A 659 61.60 -6.94 17.62
C THR A 659 61.76 -5.45 17.93
N ASP A 660 62.94 -5.04 18.38
CA ASP A 660 63.20 -3.64 18.70
C ASP A 660 63.09 -2.74 17.45
N GLU A 661 63.44 -3.25 16.27
CA GLU A 661 63.26 -2.57 14.98
C GLU A 661 61.77 -2.41 14.63
N MET A 662 60.95 -3.43 14.90
CA MET A 662 59.50 -3.33 14.70
C MET A 662 58.86 -2.31 15.64
N LYS A 663 59.36 -2.19 16.88
CA LYS A 663 58.90 -1.18 17.85
C LYS A 663 59.29 0.24 17.41
N GLN A 664 60.50 0.41 16.87
CA GLN A 664 60.96 1.69 16.31
C GLN A 664 60.13 2.10 15.09
N PHE A 665 59.85 1.16 14.17
CA PHE A 665 58.97 1.40 13.03
C PHE A 665 57.54 1.76 13.47
N LYS A 666 56.95 1.01 14.43
CA LYS A 666 55.63 1.31 14.99
C LYS A 666 55.57 2.72 15.56
N ALA A 667 56.58 3.11 16.35
CA ALA A 667 56.65 4.47 16.93
C ALA A 667 56.74 5.55 15.84
N ALA A 668 57.61 5.37 14.83
CA ALA A 668 57.73 6.32 13.72
C ALA A 668 56.44 6.40 12.88
N ALA A 669 55.76 5.27 12.67
CA ALA A 669 54.50 5.20 11.94
C ALA A 669 53.36 5.90 12.72
N GLU A 670 53.30 5.71 14.04
CA GLU A 670 52.35 6.42 14.93
C GLU A 670 52.59 7.94 14.89
N GLU A 671 53.84 8.39 15.01
CA GLU A 671 54.18 9.81 14.92
C GLU A 671 53.83 10.42 13.55
N TYR A 672 54.10 9.71 12.45
CA TYR A 672 53.70 10.11 11.10
C TYR A 672 52.17 10.19 10.96
N THR A 673 51.45 9.20 11.49
CA THR A 673 49.98 9.13 11.41
C THR A 673 49.35 10.32 12.15
N ILE A 674 49.85 10.63 13.35
CA ILE A 674 49.40 11.78 14.13
C ILE A 674 49.71 13.09 13.41
N ALA A 675 50.92 13.27 12.88
CA ALA A 675 51.29 14.47 12.14
C ALA A 675 50.43 14.65 10.87
N SER A 676 50.18 13.55 10.15
CA SER A 676 49.37 13.53 8.92
C SER A 676 47.92 13.89 9.21
N ALA A 677 47.31 13.26 10.23
CA ALA A 677 45.95 13.56 10.66
C ALA A 677 45.80 15.04 11.09
N THR A 678 46.80 15.59 11.78
CA THR A 678 46.80 16.98 12.25
C THR A 678 46.86 17.99 11.09
N VAL A 679 47.67 17.73 10.06
CA VAL A 679 47.72 18.55 8.84
C VAL A 679 46.42 18.42 8.03
N LYS A 680 45.88 17.20 7.88
CA LYS A 680 44.59 16.97 7.21
C LYS A 680 43.45 17.72 7.91
N ALA A 681 43.39 17.64 9.25
CA ALA A 681 42.39 18.35 10.05
C ALA A 681 42.44 19.87 9.82
N SER A 682 43.64 20.48 9.81
CA SER A 682 43.79 21.91 9.53
C SER A 682 43.26 22.31 8.17
N ARG A 683 43.55 21.52 7.12
CA ARG A 683 43.06 21.77 5.76
C ARG A 683 41.54 21.64 5.66
N ILE A 684 40.96 20.65 6.33
CA ILE A 684 39.50 20.45 6.39
C ILE A 684 38.85 21.64 7.10
N VAL A 685 39.36 22.09 8.25
CA VAL A 685 38.84 23.29 8.95
C VAL A 685 38.86 24.52 8.05
N LYS A 686 39.93 24.73 7.26
CA LYS A 686 39.99 25.84 6.30
C LYS A 686 38.93 25.74 5.21
N ALA A 687 38.70 24.54 4.66
CA ALA A 687 37.67 24.32 3.66
C ALA A 687 36.25 24.57 4.22
N ILE A 688 35.99 24.08 5.44
CA ILE A 688 34.73 24.33 6.16
C ILE A 688 34.52 25.83 6.36
N GLN A 689 35.55 26.57 6.79
CA GLN A 689 35.44 28.02 6.97
C GLN A 689 35.21 28.79 5.67
N GLN A 690 35.81 28.35 4.57
CA GLN A 690 35.58 28.96 3.25
C GLN A 690 34.13 28.80 2.78
N PHE A 691 33.53 27.63 3.06
CA PHE A 691 32.16 27.34 2.67
C PHE A 691 31.13 27.96 3.62
N TYR A 692 31.38 27.90 4.93
CA TYR A 692 30.48 28.39 5.98
C TYR A 692 30.99 29.69 6.62
N ASN A 693 31.12 30.74 5.80
CA ASN A 693 31.71 32.02 6.21
C ASN A 693 30.70 33.04 6.76
N GLU A 694 29.41 32.85 6.48
CA GLU A 694 28.31 33.76 6.81
C GLU A 694 27.10 33.04 7.42
N PRO A 695 26.29 33.69 8.28
CA PRO A 695 25.15 33.05 8.94
C PRO A 695 24.13 32.46 7.96
N THR A 696 23.97 33.07 6.78
CA THR A 696 23.09 32.61 5.72
C THR A 696 23.50 31.24 5.17
N SER A 697 24.81 31.01 5.01
CA SER A 697 25.32 29.69 4.59
C SER A 697 25.03 28.60 5.63
N ILE A 698 25.05 28.97 6.91
CA ILE A 698 24.68 28.05 7.99
C ILE A 698 23.20 27.74 7.97
N SER A 699 22.34 28.77 7.88
CA SER A 699 20.89 28.56 7.91
C SER A 699 20.35 27.85 6.67
N GLN A 700 21.02 27.96 5.53
CA GLN A 700 20.55 27.36 4.27
C GLN A 700 21.14 25.98 3.98
N LEU A 701 22.42 25.75 4.28
CA LEU A 701 23.16 24.59 3.75
C LEU A 701 23.68 23.64 4.82
N PHE A 702 24.01 24.14 6.02
CA PHE A 702 24.71 23.37 7.05
C PHE A 702 23.96 22.11 7.47
N THR A 703 22.63 22.14 7.47
CA THR A 703 21.83 20.97 7.87
C THR A 703 21.78 19.85 6.85
N THR A 704 22.07 20.16 5.58
CA THR A 704 22.20 19.15 4.51
C THR A 704 23.62 18.59 4.43
N ASP A 705 24.55 19.13 5.23
CA ASP A 705 25.93 18.64 5.32
C ASP A 705 26.00 17.30 6.06
N LYS A 706 26.03 16.23 5.26
CA LYS A 706 26.11 14.85 5.74
C LYS A 706 27.46 14.53 6.38
N ALA A 707 28.53 15.17 5.92
CA ALA A 707 29.88 14.89 6.41
C ALA A 707 30.08 15.48 7.81
N LEU A 708 29.63 16.72 8.02
CA LEU A 708 29.67 17.37 9.33
C LEU A 708 28.47 17.05 10.22
N LYS A 709 27.49 16.28 9.73
CA LYS A 709 26.22 16.05 10.40
C LYS A 709 25.61 17.36 10.93
N GLY A 710 25.59 18.39 10.08
CA GLY A 710 25.33 19.75 10.57
C GLY A 710 23.94 19.93 11.20
N SER A 711 22.97 19.09 10.84
CA SER A 711 21.67 18.99 11.52
C SER A 711 21.78 18.56 12.99
N SER A 712 22.67 17.62 13.32
CA SER A 712 22.91 17.17 14.70
C SER A 712 23.62 18.25 15.51
N ILE A 713 24.62 18.92 14.90
CA ILE A 713 25.34 20.03 15.54
C ILE A 713 24.39 21.19 15.83
N LEU A 714 23.53 21.54 14.86
CA LEU A 714 22.55 22.60 15.02
C LEU A 714 21.59 22.31 16.17
N LYS A 715 21.09 21.08 16.26
CA LYS A 715 20.21 20.63 17.35
C LYS A 715 20.84 20.81 18.73
N VAL A 716 22.08 20.34 18.90
CA VAL A 716 22.80 20.44 20.18
C VAL A 716 22.98 21.91 20.60
N ILE A 717 23.23 22.80 19.65
CA ILE A 717 23.39 24.24 19.92
C ILE A 717 22.04 24.88 20.25
N MET A 718 20.96 24.51 19.55
CA MET A 718 19.60 24.99 19.86
C MET A 718 19.15 24.56 21.25
N GLU A 719 19.28 23.27 21.58
CA GLU A 719 18.94 22.72 22.91
C GLU A 719 19.77 23.39 24.00
N SER A 720 21.08 23.56 23.76
CA SER A 720 21.97 24.24 24.70
C SER A 720 21.60 25.72 24.91
N LYS A 721 21.14 26.41 23.86
CA LYS A 721 20.68 27.80 23.97
C LYS A 721 19.37 27.89 24.75
N GLN A 722 18.47 26.92 24.58
CA GLN A 722 17.24 26.80 25.38
C GLN A 722 17.53 26.51 26.85
N GLN A 723 18.60 25.77 27.15
CA GLN A 723 19.09 25.52 28.51
C GLN A 723 19.76 26.75 29.15
N GLY A 724 19.75 27.91 28.48
CA GLY A 724 20.27 29.17 29.02
C GLY A 724 21.79 29.33 28.90
N LYS A 725 22.48 28.51 28.09
CA LYS A 725 23.92 28.67 27.87
C LYS A 725 24.24 29.96 27.13
N THR A 726 25.33 30.59 27.55
CA THR A 726 25.86 31.81 26.94
C THR A 726 26.42 31.55 25.55
N ASP A 727 26.45 32.56 24.67
CA ASP A 727 27.01 32.41 23.32
C ASP A 727 28.46 31.89 23.32
N LYS A 728 29.25 32.22 24.36
CA LYS A 728 30.62 31.70 24.54
C LYS A 728 30.66 30.19 24.77
N GLU A 729 29.74 29.66 25.58
CA GLU A 729 29.63 28.22 25.82
C GLU A 729 29.10 27.50 24.58
N LEU A 730 28.15 28.12 23.86
CA LEU A 730 27.62 27.58 22.62
C LEU A 730 28.70 27.51 21.52
N ILE A 731 29.57 28.52 21.44
CA ILE A 731 30.73 28.52 20.54
C ILE A 731 31.63 27.33 20.89
N ALA A 732 31.97 27.12 22.16
CA ALA A 732 32.81 26.00 22.57
C ALA A 732 32.20 24.63 22.20
N ILE A 733 30.90 24.45 22.43
CA ILE A 733 30.15 23.24 22.07
C ILE A 733 30.16 23.02 20.55
N ALA A 734 29.95 24.09 19.77
CA ALA A 734 30.01 24.03 18.32
C ALA A 734 31.40 23.62 17.82
N LYS A 735 32.46 24.20 18.40
CA LYS A 735 33.85 23.86 18.07
C LYS A 735 34.16 22.39 18.32
N GLU A 736 33.82 21.90 19.52
CA GLU A 736 34.03 20.50 19.90
C GLU A 736 33.26 19.54 18.99
N SER A 737 32.00 19.88 18.67
CA SER A 737 31.15 19.07 17.81
C SER A 737 31.70 18.96 16.38
N ILE A 738 32.18 20.07 15.82
CA ILE A 738 32.80 20.12 14.49
C ILE A 738 34.09 19.29 14.48
N LEU A 739 34.96 19.46 15.49
CA LEU A 739 36.22 18.72 15.59
C LEU A 739 36.00 17.21 15.70
N LYS A 740 35.00 16.77 16.48
CA LYS A 740 34.63 15.35 16.56
C LYS A 740 34.28 14.77 15.18
N GLN A 741 33.53 15.50 14.35
CA GLN A 741 33.20 15.04 13.00
C GLN A 741 34.41 15.04 12.07
N ILE A 742 35.30 16.03 12.16
CA ILE A 742 36.55 16.05 11.39
C ILE A 742 37.41 14.83 11.71
N ILE A 743 37.51 14.44 12.98
CA ILE A 743 38.24 13.22 13.39
C ILE A 743 37.61 11.97 12.75
N VAL A 744 36.28 11.87 12.73
CA VAL A 744 35.56 10.76 12.08
C VAL A 744 35.85 10.74 10.57
N ILE A 745 35.85 11.89 9.90
CA ILE A 745 36.14 12.00 8.46
C ILE A 745 37.56 11.53 8.15
N ILE A 746 38.54 11.92 8.96
CA ILE A 746 39.95 11.56 8.76
C ILE A 746 40.20 10.07 8.95
N ASN A 747 39.46 9.42 9.86
CA ASN A 747 39.61 8.00 10.17
C ASN A 747 38.78 7.07 9.26
N ALA A 748 38.03 7.62 8.30
CA ALA A 748 37.23 6.87 7.34
C ALA A 748 37.95 6.63 6.00
N GLU A 749 39.06 7.33 5.74
CA GLU A 749 40.07 7.00 4.72
C GLU A 749 41.04 5.93 5.24
#